data_AF-A0A6P2R0A2-F1
#
_entry.id   AF-A0A6P2R0A2-F1
#
_cell.length_a   1.000
_cell.length_b   1.000
_cell.length_c   1.000
_cell.angle_alpha   90.00
_cell.angle_beta   90.00
_cell.angle_gamma   90.00
#
_symmetry.space_group_name_H-M   'P 1'
#
loop_
_entity.id
_entity.type
_entity.pdbx_description
1 polymer ?
#
loop_
_entity_poly.entity_id
_entity_poly.type
_entity_poly.pdbx_seq_one_letter_code
_entity_poly.pdbx_strand_id
1 'polypeptide(L)'
;MPRQSDMRFTFKAGGLEFDVVSFELEEGLSQPFTLSADLTSTDPSIDFSAVLDQPAQLTIWRADQPVRYVHGLVSDFEQGETGFRRTRYRAVVEPKLARAGLCADWRIFQRQSVPDILSAVLKEHEITDYEQLVTETHLPREYCVQAGDSDLHFLARLAAEEGFYYAFSFADASHHLVHGDNLYIFGSIDGGPVEYNATPGGDQLTPALRRFRYGERVRTARQTQRDYTFKHPAYNQEHQHDGAQLDHQGKDYEVYHFPGRYKEDAAGQPFTRTRLLGLRGDARTAEVEGDDARLVPGLAFDLTGHPRADHNRGWRPLRIKHRGVQHTSQAEESADAELGTHYSYTAELIPDDVEWRPQPIAKPRIDGPQVAIVVGPPGEEIHCDEWGRVKVQFTWDRQGKSDEHSSCWIRVSQNWAGATWGHMAIPRIGQEVLVGNIDGDCDQPLIIGRTYMALQLPPYELPRHNILSTIKSKEHKAGRNNELLFDDTNGEISATLRSDQGASALNLGYLVHPRPGGGKARGKGFELRTDEHGAVRAGAGLLLTTEPRPHASEHHKDLKETAARLDVAGEQQEGFGTQAREVQAQETGDQDAVANALQKQHQGILGSGPGDPASNNFPEFAQPYVVVASPVGIATSTPGSTHIASGEHIALSSTEHISLTSGKRLLASASRGMRLFVQSLGYRLVAAAGDIDIRALKDSINLLAKLNITHTADRITLNAKTELVINGGGSATVYNAGGITHQTNGRYTGHAAQFSYTGPKNRAASFPAPPKPSEGNLELFNRYISRFANGVGISEGTYEVEDATGKVFKGSLDKAGRNVVAGAAPGPARVRFGADPANTMSVANYFGTAAWPEAEAAGSSQRSIALAGGRIAAKDAAEPISATGLMGSVGTAVASLMVAGGKLAGTLTSAPGLGQIAPVLGQLAGARNMLLSAAGSKIQDWVPPLAEADGWLTGAGATPAYVKTTTKASDPMAMMRTPGIRA
;
A
#
# COMPACT_ATOMS: atom_id res chain seq x y z
N MET A 1 -45.71 81.96 -36.44
CA MET A 1 -44.69 81.70 -35.41
C MET A 1 -44.77 80.23 -35.08
N PRO A 2 -43.71 79.44 -35.29
CA PRO A 2 -43.65 78.10 -34.72
C PRO A 2 -43.67 78.24 -33.20
N ARG A 3 -44.45 77.42 -32.50
CA ARG A 3 -44.33 77.34 -31.04
C ARG A 3 -42.99 76.70 -30.73
N GLN A 4 -42.23 77.34 -29.85
CA GLN A 4 -41.10 76.75 -29.15
C GLN A 4 -41.60 75.43 -28.54
N SER A 5 -40.91 74.32 -28.78
CA SER A 5 -41.35 73.02 -28.24
C SER A 5 -41.38 73.07 -26.72
N ASP A 6 -42.34 72.41 -26.09
CA ASP A 6 -42.40 72.29 -24.63
C ASP A 6 -41.28 71.40 -24.04
N MET A 7 -40.28 70.99 -24.81
CA MET A 7 -39.18 70.13 -24.37
C MET A 7 -37.96 70.96 -23.91
N ARG A 8 -37.34 70.56 -22.79
CA ARG A 8 -36.06 71.10 -22.29
C ARG A 8 -35.17 69.98 -21.78
N PHE A 9 -33.86 70.11 -21.95
CA PHE A 9 -32.85 69.21 -21.38
C PHE A 9 -31.97 69.99 -20.40
N THR A 10 -31.68 69.39 -19.25
CA THR A 10 -30.77 69.94 -18.24
C THR A 10 -29.75 68.87 -17.83
N PHE A 11 -28.49 69.24 -17.67
CA PHE A 11 -27.43 68.33 -17.25
C PHE A 11 -26.70 68.87 -16.02
N LYS A 12 -26.44 67.98 -15.05
CA LYS A 12 -25.63 68.28 -13.86
C LYS A 12 -24.57 67.20 -13.70
N ALA A 13 -23.36 67.57 -13.29
CA ALA A 13 -22.30 66.63 -12.95
C ALA A 13 -21.40 67.24 -11.86
N GLY A 14 -21.03 66.47 -10.83
CA GLY A 14 -20.12 66.96 -9.79
C GLY A 14 -20.65 68.14 -8.96
N GLY A 15 -21.97 68.35 -8.94
CA GLY A 15 -22.60 69.53 -8.35
C GLY A 15 -22.57 70.80 -9.22
N LEU A 16 -21.97 70.74 -10.42
CA LEU A 16 -22.00 71.80 -11.43
C LEU A 16 -23.19 71.61 -12.39
N GLU A 17 -23.72 72.72 -12.91
CA GLU A 17 -24.80 72.72 -13.91
C GLU A 17 -24.26 73.12 -15.29
N PHE A 18 -24.75 72.46 -16.33
CA PHE A 18 -24.33 72.68 -17.72
C PHE A 18 -25.53 72.88 -18.63
N ASP A 19 -25.38 73.78 -19.61
CA ASP A 19 -26.37 73.96 -20.66
C ASP A 19 -26.15 72.93 -21.77
N VAL A 20 -27.13 72.04 -21.94
CA VAL A 20 -27.12 70.97 -22.96
C VAL A 20 -27.28 71.58 -24.35
N VAL A 21 -26.39 71.18 -25.27
CA VAL A 21 -26.46 71.47 -26.71
C VAL A 21 -27.04 70.27 -27.46
N SER A 22 -26.49 69.10 -27.20
CA SER A 22 -26.97 67.82 -27.75
C SER A 22 -26.68 66.69 -26.78
N PHE A 23 -27.43 65.60 -26.89
CA PHE A 23 -27.06 64.34 -26.26
C PHE A 23 -27.41 63.15 -27.14
N GLU A 24 -26.69 62.07 -26.94
CA GLU A 24 -26.91 60.76 -27.51
C GLU A 24 -26.81 59.73 -26.38
N LEU A 25 -27.86 58.94 -26.17
CA LEU A 25 -27.91 57.90 -25.13
C LEU A 25 -28.22 56.56 -25.79
N GLU A 26 -27.29 55.62 -25.66
CA GLU A 26 -27.46 54.23 -26.10
C GLU A 26 -27.71 53.33 -24.88
N GLU A 27 -28.77 52.53 -24.94
CA GLU A 27 -29.15 51.58 -23.89
C GLU A 27 -29.62 50.26 -24.51
N GLY A 28 -29.45 49.16 -23.79
CA GLY A 28 -29.99 47.87 -24.20
C GLY A 28 -30.05 46.84 -23.08
N LEU A 29 -30.85 45.79 -23.28
CA LEU A 29 -30.88 44.64 -22.39
C LEU A 29 -29.52 43.93 -22.38
N SER A 30 -29.05 43.63 -21.17
CA SER A 30 -27.73 43.05 -20.86
C SER A 30 -26.55 43.85 -21.42
N GLN A 31 -26.69 45.18 -21.53
CA GLN A 31 -25.63 46.09 -21.97
C GLN A 31 -25.55 47.30 -21.01
N PRO A 32 -24.36 47.76 -20.58
CA PRO A 32 -24.22 49.04 -19.90
C PRO A 32 -24.70 50.17 -20.83
N PHE A 33 -25.40 51.16 -20.28
CA PHE A 33 -25.78 52.32 -21.07
C PHE A 33 -24.60 53.29 -21.26
N THR A 34 -24.67 54.10 -22.30
CA THR A 34 -23.69 55.16 -22.56
C THR A 34 -24.41 56.44 -22.99
N LEU A 35 -24.28 57.49 -22.18
CA LEU A 35 -24.76 58.84 -22.48
C LEU A 35 -23.58 59.72 -22.89
N SER A 36 -23.49 60.11 -24.16
CA SER A 36 -22.65 61.22 -24.62
C SER A 36 -23.46 62.52 -24.59
N ALA A 37 -23.00 63.53 -23.85
CA ALA A 37 -23.61 64.85 -23.80
C ALA A 37 -22.64 65.95 -24.26
N ASP A 38 -23.06 66.76 -25.23
CA ASP A 38 -22.39 68.00 -25.63
C ASP A 38 -22.96 69.16 -24.81
N LEU A 39 -22.07 69.86 -24.13
CA LEU A 39 -22.38 70.78 -23.04
C LEU A 39 -21.75 72.15 -23.29
N THR A 40 -22.31 73.20 -22.70
CA THR A 40 -21.64 74.50 -22.57
C THR A 40 -21.71 75.02 -21.14
N SER A 41 -20.64 75.70 -20.73
CA SER A 41 -20.57 76.45 -19.47
C SER A 41 -20.01 77.85 -19.71
N THR A 42 -20.31 78.78 -18.81
CA THR A 42 -19.67 80.10 -18.76
C THR A 42 -18.30 80.07 -18.08
N ASP A 43 -17.99 79.02 -17.32
CA ASP A 43 -16.66 78.79 -16.76
C ASP A 43 -15.76 78.10 -17.81
N PRO A 44 -14.63 78.70 -18.22
CA PRO A 44 -13.67 78.10 -19.15
C PRO A 44 -12.61 77.23 -18.47
N SER A 45 -12.68 77.07 -17.14
CA SER A 45 -11.63 76.54 -16.26
C SER A 45 -12.16 75.51 -15.25
N ILE A 46 -13.19 74.74 -15.63
CA ILE A 46 -13.76 73.68 -14.81
C ILE A 46 -12.69 72.66 -14.41
N ASP A 47 -12.60 72.38 -13.11
CA ASP A 47 -11.71 71.35 -12.57
C ASP A 47 -12.22 69.95 -12.95
N PHE A 48 -11.48 69.25 -13.81
CA PHE A 48 -11.79 67.88 -14.22
C PHE A 48 -11.92 66.92 -13.02
N SER A 49 -11.20 67.15 -11.92
CA SER A 49 -11.29 66.30 -10.72
C SER A 49 -12.60 66.45 -9.94
N ALA A 50 -13.33 67.55 -10.17
CA ALA A 50 -14.67 67.75 -9.62
C ALA A 50 -15.77 67.10 -10.48
N VAL A 51 -15.46 66.61 -11.68
CA VAL A 51 -16.44 66.08 -12.65
C VAL A 51 -16.20 64.61 -12.98
N LEU A 52 -14.94 64.21 -13.23
CA LEU A 52 -14.58 62.82 -13.55
C LEU A 52 -14.87 61.89 -12.38
N ASP A 53 -15.45 60.72 -12.72
CA ASP A 53 -15.95 59.71 -11.79
C ASP A 53 -16.98 60.19 -10.76
N GLN A 54 -17.51 61.40 -10.92
CA GLN A 54 -18.59 61.94 -10.08
C GLN A 54 -19.97 61.60 -10.67
N PRO A 55 -21.02 61.59 -9.82
CA PRO A 55 -22.40 61.48 -10.28
C PRO A 55 -22.78 62.57 -11.29
N ALA A 56 -23.48 62.15 -12.34
CA ALA A 56 -24.04 63.01 -13.37
C ALA A 56 -25.48 62.61 -13.68
N GLN A 57 -26.32 63.60 -14.00
CA GLN A 57 -27.71 63.42 -14.35
C GLN A 57 -28.11 64.29 -15.55
N LEU A 58 -28.64 63.64 -16.58
CA LEU A 58 -29.47 64.28 -17.61
C LEU A 58 -30.93 64.18 -17.17
N THR A 59 -31.68 65.27 -17.32
CA THR A 59 -33.14 65.27 -17.15
C THR A 59 -33.82 65.79 -18.41
N ILE A 60 -34.77 65.02 -18.91
CA ILE A 60 -35.64 65.38 -20.02
C ILE A 60 -36.94 65.92 -19.43
N TRP A 61 -37.27 67.17 -19.75
CA TRP A 61 -38.46 67.88 -19.30
C TRP A 61 -39.46 68.01 -20.45
N ARG A 62 -40.75 67.95 -20.12
CA ARG A 62 -41.87 68.34 -20.98
C ARG A 62 -42.78 69.28 -20.20
N ALA A 63 -42.93 70.50 -20.70
CA ALA A 63 -43.34 71.65 -19.90
C ALA A 63 -42.55 71.68 -18.57
N ASP A 64 -43.21 71.83 -17.43
CA ASP A 64 -42.59 71.81 -16.11
C ASP A 64 -42.46 70.41 -15.48
N GLN A 65 -42.80 69.34 -16.21
CA GLN A 65 -42.72 67.95 -15.70
C GLN A 65 -41.46 67.23 -16.19
N PRO A 66 -40.67 66.61 -15.31
CA PRO A 66 -39.57 65.73 -15.71
C PRO A 66 -40.18 64.42 -16.22
N VAL A 67 -40.00 64.14 -17.51
CA VAL A 67 -40.50 62.90 -18.14
C VAL A 67 -39.48 61.77 -18.13
N ARG A 68 -38.19 62.07 -17.90
CA ARG A 68 -37.14 61.07 -17.74
C ARG A 68 -35.91 61.60 -17.01
N TYR A 69 -35.32 60.75 -16.18
CA TYR A 69 -33.98 60.89 -15.62
C TYR A 69 -33.03 59.87 -16.26
N VAL A 70 -31.76 60.25 -16.38
CA VAL A 70 -30.65 59.36 -16.78
C VAL A 70 -29.48 59.71 -15.88
N HIS A 71 -29.22 58.87 -14.89
CA HIS A 71 -28.24 59.09 -13.83
C HIS A 71 -27.09 58.10 -13.96
N GLY A 72 -25.84 58.54 -13.84
CA GLY A 72 -24.65 57.69 -13.95
C GLY A 72 -23.41 58.34 -13.36
N LEU A 73 -22.23 57.80 -13.67
CA LEU A 73 -20.94 58.37 -13.34
C LEU A 73 -20.25 58.87 -14.60
N VAL A 74 -19.56 60.01 -14.54
CA VAL A 74 -18.78 60.52 -15.69
C VAL A 74 -17.55 59.64 -15.90
N SER A 75 -17.46 58.96 -17.04
CA SER A 75 -16.33 58.12 -17.44
C SER A 75 -15.28 58.90 -18.23
N ASP A 76 -15.71 59.89 -19.00
CA ASP A 76 -14.87 60.73 -19.84
C ASP A 76 -15.40 62.16 -19.84
N PHE A 77 -14.51 63.14 -19.81
CA PHE A 77 -14.85 64.55 -19.83
C PHE A 77 -13.79 65.29 -20.66
N GLU A 78 -14.23 65.98 -21.71
CA GLU A 78 -13.37 66.72 -22.64
C GLU A 78 -13.72 68.22 -22.63
N GLN A 79 -12.72 69.08 -22.73
CA GLN A 79 -12.91 70.51 -23.02
C GLN A 79 -12.65 70.76 -24.51
N GLY A 80 -13.65 71.31 -25.19
CA GLY A 80 -13.58 71.73 -26.58
C GLY A 80 -13.23 73.22 -26.73
N GLU A 81 -13.67 73.82 -27.83
CA GLU A 81 -13.39 75.22 -28.14
C GLU A 81 -14.04 76.20 -27.15
N THR A 82 -13.28 77.23 -26.74
CA THR A 82 -13.75 78.38 -25.97
C THR A 82 -14.20 79.49 -26.92
N GLY A 83 -15.50 79.78 -26.94
CA GLY A 83 -16.08 80.92 -27.64
C GLY A 83 -16.13 82.20 -26.80
N PHE A 84 -16.72 83.26 -27.34
CA PHE A 84 -16.68 84.61 -26.74
C PHE A 84 -17.35 84.75 -25.35
N ARG A 85 -18.27 83.85 -24.98
CA ARG A 85 -18.97 83.86 -23.68
C ARG A 85 -19.11 82.49 -23.01
N ARG A 86 -18.74 81.42 -23.70
CA ARG A 86 -19.02 80.02 -23.30
C ARG A 86 -17.93 79.11 -23.82
N THR A 87 -17.57 78.11 -23.03
CA THR A 87 -16.70 77.00 -23.42
C THR A 87 -17.54 75.76 -23.68
N ARG A 88 -17.21 75.03 -24.75
CA ARG A 88 -17.80 73.71 -25.02
C ARG A 88 -17.12 72.64 -24.18
N TYR A 89 -17.91 71.73 -23.65
CA TYR A 89 -17.46 70.53 -22.96
C TYR A 89 -18.20 69.33 -23.53
N ARG A 90 -17.63 68.14 -23.39
CA ARG A 90 -18.30 66.87 -23.68
C ARG A 90 -18.16 65.95 -22.47
N ALA A 91 -19.23 65.28 -22.09
CA ALA A 91 -19.22 64.28 -21.02
C ALA A 91 -19.74 62.94 -21.54
N VAL A 92 -19.07 61.85 -21.18
CA VAL A 92 -19.59 60.48 -21.33
C VAL A 92 -19.97 59.96 -19.94
N VAL A 93 -21.21 59.51 -19.79
CA VAL A 93 -21.79 59.02 -18.54
C VAL A 93 -22.24 57.57 -18.70
N GLU A 94 -21.86 56.73 -17.75
CA GLU A 94 -22.12 55.28 -17.74
C GLU A 94 -22.70 54.83 -16.37
N PRO A 95 -23.32 53.64 -16.27
CA PRO A 95 -23.73 53.08 -14.98
C PRO A 95 -22.53 52.74 -14.10
N LYS A 96 -22.72 52.66 -12.77
CA LYS A 96 -21.67 52.20 -11.85
C LYS A 96 -21.15 50.80 -12.23
N LEU A 97 -22.01 49.96 -12.81
CA LEU A 97 -21.65 48.63 -13.36
C LEU A 97 -20.53 48.68 -14.42
N ALA A 98 -20.39 49.76 -15.18
CA ALA A 98 -19.31 49.89 -16.18
C ALA A 98 -17.91 49.87 -15.53
N ARG A 99 -17.78 50.28 -14.26
CA ARG A 99 -16.50 50.22 -13.51
C ARG A 99 -16.01 48.79 -13.29
N ALA A 100 -16.90 47.80 -13.26
CA ALA A 100 -16.50 46.39 -13.26
C ALA A 100 -15.79 45.96 -14.56
N GLY A 101 -15.84 46.77 -15.63
CA GLY A 101 -15.04 46.57 -16.83
C GLY A 101 -13.56 46.94 -16.66
N LEU A 102 -13.22 47.74 -15.66
CA LEU A 102 -11.86 48.22 -15.37
C LEU A 102 -11.07 47.28 -14.44
N CYS A 103 -11.74 46.30 -13.82
CA CYS A 103 -11.16 45.31 -12.92
C CYS A 103 -11.22 43.91 -13.54
N ALA A 104 -10.20 43.10 -13.29
CA ALA A 104 -10.12 41.69 -13.68
C ALA A 104 -9.36 40.90 -12.60
N ASP A 105 -9.73 39.62 -12.39
CA ASP A 105 -9.12 38.78 -11.37
C ASP A 105 -8.97 37.31 -11.81
N TRP A 106 -8.18 36.56 -11.05
CA TRP A 106 -8.09 35.10 -11.10
C TRP A 106 -8.54 34.53 -9.75
N ARG A 107 -9.75 33.98 -9.73
CA ARG A 107 -10.42 33.59 -8.46
C ARG A 107 -11.43 32.48 -8.62
N ILE A 108 -11.73 31.83 -7.50
CA ILE A 108 -12.49 30.60 -7.40
C ILE A 108 -13.74 30.83 -6.53
N PHE A 109 -14.91 30.53 -7.09
CA PHE A 109 -16.18 30.42 -6.39
C PHE A 109 -16.53 28.94 -6.21
N GLN A 110 -16.92 28.54 -5.00
CA GLN A 110 -17.25 27.15 -4.66
C GLN A 110 -18.58 27.08 -3.91
N ARG A 111 -19.41 26.10 -4.30
CA ARG A 111 -20.71 25.77 -3.68
C ARG A 111 -21.68 26.97 -3.59
N GLN A 112 -21.65 27.82 -4.61
CA GLN A 112 -22.49 29.00 -4.75
C GLN A 112 -23.32 28.88 -6.03
N SER A 113 -24.59 29.32 -5.99
CA SER A 113 -25.37 29.48 -7.21
C SER A 113 -24.85 30.68 -8.00
N VAL A 114 -25.14 30.77 -9.30
CA VAL A 114 -24.77 31.99 -10.05
C VAL A 114 -25.45 33.23 -9.48
N PRO A 115 -26.72 33.23 -9.05
CA PRO A 115 -27.31 34.33 -8.29
C PRO A 115 -26.43 34.84 -7.13
N ASP A 116 -25.87 33.94 -6.33
CA ASP A 116 -24.96 34.29 -5.23
C ASP A 116 -23.65 34.90 -5.73
N ILE A 117 -23.07 34.33 -6.81
CA ILE A 117 -21.82 34.81 -7.42
C ILE A 117 -21.99 36.21 -8.02
N LEU A 118 -23.09 36.45 -8.74
CA LEU A 118 -23.40 37.78 -9.28
C LEU A 118 -23.52 38.80 -8.15
N SER A 119 -24.29 38.48 -7.09
CA SER A 119 -24.43 39.32 -5.89
C SER A 119 -23.10 39.59 -5.18
N ALA A 120 -22.21 38.59 -5.08
CA ALA A 120 -20.89 38.74 -4.47
C ALA A 120 -20.01 39.73 -5.25
N VAL A 121 -19.95 39.61 -6.58
CA VAL A 121 -19.14 40.49 -7.44
C VAL A 121 -19.74 41.91 -7.50
N LEU A 122 -21.06 42.07 -7.60
CA LEU A 122 -21.72 43.39 -7.53
C LEU A 122 -21.40 44.13 -6.22
N LYS A 123 -21.39 43.41 -5.10
CA LYS A 123 -21.08 43.95 -3.77
C LYS A 123 -19.63 44.43 -3.64
N GLU A 124 -18.66 43.77 -4.28
CA GLU A 124 -17.25 44.20 -4.30
C GLU A 124 -17.05 45.53 -5.03
N HIS A 125 -17.85 45.78 -6.07
CA HIS A 125 -17.91 47.05 -6.80
C HIS A 125 -18.83 48.08 -6.12
N GLU A 126 -19.25 47.82 -4.88
CA GLU A 126 -20.16 48.65 -4.10
C GLU A 126 -21.48 48.99 -4.84
N ILE A 127 -21.96 48.08 -5.67
CA ILE A 127 -23.25 48.19 -6.35
C ILE A 127 -24.30 47.59 -5.42
N THR A 128 -24.85 48.44 -4.55
CA THR A 128 -25.87 48.05 -3.56
C THR A 128 -27.29 48.36 -3.99
N ASP A 129 -27.47 49.23 -4.99
CA ASP A 129 -28.77 49.62 -5.54
C ASP A 129 -29.12 48.73 -6.75
N TYR A 130 -29.50 47.49 -6.46
CA TYR A 130 -29.89 46.49 -7.46
C TYR A 130 -31.04 45.60 -6.97
N GLU A 131 -31.82 45.06 -7.91
CA GLU A 131 -32.90 44.11 -7.68
C GLU A 131 -32.65 42.84 -8.49
N GLN A 132 -32.82 41.69 -7.83
CA GLN A 132 -32.59 40.39 -8.42
C GLN A 132 -33.89 39.57 -8.49
N LEU A 133 -34.47 39.51 -9.69
CA LEU A 133 -35.73 38.84 -10.00
C LEU A 133 -35.48 37.38 -10.41
N VAL A 134 -35.32 36.50 -9.41
CA VAL A 134 -35.15 35.04 -9.63
C VAL A 134 -36.51 34.34 -9.59
N THR A 135 -36.85 33.63 -10.66
CA THR A 135 -38.07 32.81 -10.80
C THR A 135 -37.78 31.33 -11.07
N GLU A 136 -36.57 30.98 -11.54
CA GLU A 136 -36.13 29.62 -11.82
C GLU A 136 -35.16 29.08 -10.74
N THR A 137 -35.01 27.75 -10.67
CA THR A 137 -34.11 27.11 -9.70
C THR A 137 -32.69 27.04 -10.27
N HIS A 138 -31.79 27.88 -9.76
CA HIS A 138 -30.37 27.83 -10.10
C HIS A 138 -29.57 26.97 -9.11
N LEU A 139 -28.99 25.88 -9.58
CA LEU A 139 -28.25 24.95 -8.72
C LEU A 139 -26.87 25.51 -8.31
N PRO A 140 -26.41 25.30 -7.06
CA PRO A 140 -25.06 25.66 -6.64
C PRO A 140 -23.99 24.91 -7.44
N ARG A 141 -23.02 25.66 -8.01
CA ARG A 141 -21.89 25.08 -8.74
C ARG A 141 -20.84 24.55 -7.76
N GLU A 142 -20.36 23.31 -7.94
CA GLU A 142 -19.27 22.76 -7.13
C GLU A 142 -18.00 23.63 -7.23
N TYR A 143 -17.75 24.16 -8.43
CA TYR A 143 -16.56 24.93 -8.79
C TYR A 143 -16.88 25.88 -9.95
N CYS A 144 -16.49 27.14 -9.85
CA CYS A 144 -16.61 28.16 -10.90
C CYS A 144 -15.42 29.12 -10.81
N VAL A 145 -14.79 29.45 -11.94
CA VAL A 145 -13.54 30.22 -11.99
C VAL A 145 -13.72 31.47 -12.87
N GLN A 146 -13.25 32.61 -12.37
CA GLN A 146 -12.89 33.77 -13.18
C GLN A 146 -11.41 33.65 -13.52
N ALA A 147 -11.08 33.76 -14.80
CA ALA A 147 -9.78 33.38 -15.37
C ALA A 147 -9.18 34.53 -16.18
N GLY A 148 -9.03 35.69 -15.53
CA GLY A 148 -8.46 36.90 -16.14
C GLY A 148 -9.42 37.68 -17.05
N ASP A 149 -10.67 37.23 -17.19
CA ASP A 149 -11.76 38.07 -17.70
C ASP A 149 -12.07 39.22 -16.73
N SER A 150 -12.51 40.38 -17.25
CA SER A 150 -12.94 41.49 -16.40
C SER A 150 -14.19 41.12 -15.60
N ASP A 151 -14.41 41.75 -14.44
CA ASP A 151 -15.55 41.44 -13.58
C ASP A 151 -16.88 41.65 -14.33
N LEU A 152 -16.98 42.68 -15.17
CA LEU A 152 -18.13 42.90 -16.07
C LEU A 152 -18.31 41.78 -17.09
N HIS A 153 -17.21 41.28 -17.69
CA HIS A 153 -17.29 40.18 -18.65
C HIS A 153 -17.67 38.85 -17.95
N PHE A 154 -17.14 38.63 -16.75
CA PHE A 154 -17.46 37.50 -15.89
C PHE A 154 -18.95 37.47 -15.50
N LEU A 155 -19.47 38.60 -15.01
CA LEU A 155 -20.89 38.81 -14.75
C LEU A 155 -21.74 38.54 -16.01
N ALA A 156 -21.39 39.16 -17.14
CA ALA A 156 -22.15 39.04 -18.37
C ALA A 156 -22.19 37.61 -18.93
N ARG A 157 -21.07 36.86 -18.89
CA ARG A 157 -21.05 35.48 -19.38
C ARG A 157 -21.79 34.52 -18.47
N LEU A 158 -21.70 34.69 -17.14
CA LEU A 158 -22.45 33.85 -16.19
C LEU A 158 -23.95 34.13 -16.27
N ALA A 159 -24.34 35.40 -16.41
CA ALA A 159 -25.71 35.78 -16.69
C ALA A 159 -26.22 35.14 -17.98
N ALA A 160 -25.47 35.24 -19.09
CA ALA A 160 -25.85 34.64 -20.36
C ALA A 160 -25.90 33.10 -20.37
N GLU A 161 -25.09 32.43 -19.55
CA GLU A 161 -25.07 30.96 -19.42
C GLU A 161 -26.30 30.42 -18.66
N GLU A 162 -26.66 31.05 -17.53
CA GLU A 162 -27.81 30.66 -16.70
C GLU A 162 -29.14 31.22 -17.21
N GLY A 163 -29.09 32.32 -17.96
CA GLY A 163 -30.25 32.95 -18.58
C GLY A 163 -30.73 34.24 -17.90
N PHE A 164 -29.88 34.89 -17.11
CA PHE A 164 -30.15 36.23 -16.64
C PHE A 164 -29.99 37.27 -17.76
N TYR A 165 -30.90 38.24 -17.78
CA TYR A 165 -30.69 39.54 -18.41
C TYR A 165 -30.55 40.62 -17.34
N TYR A 166 -30.08 41.81 -17.73
CA TYR A 166 -30.12 42.99 -16.87
C TYR A 166 -30.53 44.25 -17.62
N ALA A 167 -30.99 45.26 -16.88
CA ALA A 167 -31.41 46.56 -17.38
C ALA A 167 -31.21 47.62 -16.28
N PHE A 168 -31.39 48.90 -16.63
CA PHE A 168 -31.29 50.01 -15.69
C PHE A 168 -32.62 50.74 -15.58
N SER A 169 -33.08 50.97 -14.35
CA SER A 169 -34.15 51.91 -14.05
C SER A 169 -33.56 53.18 -13.41
N PHE A 170 -34.24 54.31 -13.58
CA PHE A 170 -33.74 55.61 -13.16
C PHE A 170 -34.76 56.32 -12.28
N ALA A 171 -34.26 56.92 -11.19
CA ALA A 171 -35.00 57.85 -10.34
C ALA A 171 -34.24 59.20 -10.30
N ASP A 172 -34.80 60.18 -9.61
CA ASP A 172 -34.07 61.43 -9.38
C ASP A 172 -32.85 61.16 -8.47
N ALA A 173 -31.67 61.52 -8.95
CA ALA A 173 -30.36 61.28 -8.35
C ALA A 173 -29.97 59.81 -8.08
N SER A 174 -30.61 58.82 -8.72
CA SER A 174 -30.14 57.42 -8.68
C SER A 174 -30.39 56.62 -9.96
N HIS A 175 -29.59 55.57 -10.17
CA HIS A 175 -29.87 54.52 -11.14
C HIS A 175 -29.78 53.17 -10.42
N HIS A 176 -30.67 52.26 -10.80
CA HIS A 176 -30.84 50.98 -10.13
C HIS A 176 -30.70 49.86 -11.17
N LEU A 177 -29.92 48.83 -10.83
CA LEU A 177 -29.67 47.68 -11.69
C LEU A 177 -30.72 46.60 -11.46
N VAL A 178 -31.62 46.37 -12.41
CA VAL A 178 -32.57 45.25 -12.35
C VAL A 178 -32.01 44.10 -13.16
N HIS A 179 -31.90 42.90 -12.58
CA HIS A 179 -31.54 41.70 -13.31
C HIS A 179 -32.45 40.52 -12.96
N GLY A 180 -32.81 39.72 -13.95
CA GLY A 180 -33.77 38.62 -13.77
C GLY A 180 -33.59 37.49 -14.76
N ASP A 181 -34.17 36.34 -14.43
CA ASP A 181 -34.14 35.12 -15.25
C ASP A 181 -35.38 34.93 -16.14
N ASN A 182 -36.37 35.82 -16.01
CA ASN A 182 -37.63 35.81 -16.75
C ASN A 182 -37.98 37.24 -17.20
N LEU A 183 -38.08 37.46 -18.52
CA LEU A 183 -38.27 38.80 -19.08
C LEU A 183 -39.73 39.24 -18.99
N TYR A 184 -40.67 38.29 -19.04
CA TYR A 184 -42.10 38.58 -18.94
C TYR A 184 -42.46 39.39 -17.69
N ILE A 185 -41.85 39.08 -16.55
CA ILE A 185 -42.14 39.74 -15.26
C ILE A 185 -41.56 41.15 -15.10
N PHE A 186 -40.75 41.64 -16.04
CA PHE A 186 -40.14 42.98 -15.98
C PHE A 186 -41.16 44.13 -16.06
N GLY A 187 -42.38 43.85 -16.54
CA GLY A 187 -43.49 44.81 -16.58
C GLY A 187 -43.58 45.64 -17.87
N SER A 188 -44.41 46.69 -17.80
CA SER A 188 -44.81 47.54 -18.92
C SER A 188 -44.72 49.02 -18.56
N ILE A 189 -44.66 49.91 -19.56
CA ILE A 189 -44.64 51.36 -19.35
C ILE A 189 -45.97 51.89 -18.78
N ASP A 190 -45.88 52.93 -17.96
CA ASP A 190 -47.05 53.67 -17.47
C ASP A 190 -47.62 54.64 -18.51
N GLY A 191 -48.89 55.04 -18.31
CA GLY A 191 -49.55 56.08 -19.11
C GLY A 191 -50.29 55.60 -20.37
N GLY A 192 -50.47 54.28 -20.53
CA GLY A 192 -51.25 53.72 -21.64
C GLY A 192 -50.45 53.50 -22.94
N PRO A 193 -51.11 53.07 -24.02
CA PRO A 193 -50.47 52.58 -25.24
C PRO A 193 -49.63 53.66 -25.95
N VAL A 194 -48.76 53.20 -26.86
CA VAL A 194 -48.01 54.06 -27.78
C VAL A 194 -48.76 54.15 -29.10
N GLU A 195 -48.93 55.37 -29.61
CA GLU A 195 -49.57 55.63 -30.90
C GLU A 195 -48.55 55.51 -32.04
N TYR A 196 -48.93 54.86 -33.14
CA TYR A 196 -48.21 54.89 -34.40
C TYR A 196 -48.82 55.91 -35.35
N ASN A 197 -48.03 56.91 -35.75
CA ASN A 197 -48.44 57.94 -36.69
C ASN A 197 -47.36 58.18 -37.77
N ALA A 198 -47.58 57.56 -38.93
CA ALA A 198 -46.69 57.67 -40.10
C ALA A 198 -46.79 59.01 -40.85
N THR A 199 -47.71 59.92 -40.49
CA THR A 199 -47.97 61.15 -41.26
C THR A 199 -47.28 62.36 -40.61
N PRO A 200 -46.33 63.04 -41.28
CA PRO A 200 -45.64 64.21 -40.74
C PRO A 200 -46.47 65.51 -40.70
N GLY A 201 -47.78 65.45 -40.99
CA GLY A 201 -48.62 66.62 -41.26
C GLY A 201 -49.59 66.96 -40.13
N GLY A 202 -49.36 68.11 -39.47
CA GLY A 202 -50.27 68.73 -38.50
C GLY A 202 -49.56 69.21 -37.23
N ASP A 203 -50.13 70.23 -36.57
CA ASP A 203 -49.74 70.61 -35.21
C ASP A 203 -50.06 69.44 -34.26
N GLN A 204 -49.04 68.72 -33.79
CA GLN A 204 -49.19 67.53 -32.96
C GLN A 204 -48.87 67.82 -31.49
N LEU A 205 -49.72 67.31 -30.61
CA LEU A 205 -49.65 67.48 -29.15
C LEU A 205 -49.13 66.23 -28.41
N THR A 206 -49.19 65.05 -29.03
CA THR A 206 -48.89 63.76 -28.41
C THR A 206 -47.64 63.10 -29.02
N PRO A 207 -46.83 62.37 -28.22
CA PRO A 207 -45.76 61.54 -28.75
C PRO A 207 -46.31 60.39 -29.61
N ALA A 208 -45.56 59.99 -30.63
CA ALA A 208 -45.90 58.86 -31.49
C ALA A 208 -44.65 58.18 -32.09
N LEU A 209 -44.79 56.88 -32.36
CA LEU A 209 -43.91 56.14 -33.25
C LEU A 209 -44.17 56.56 -34.70
N ARG A 210 -43.14 57.03 -35.39
CA ARG A 210 -43.20 57.62 -36.73
C ARG A 210 -42.84 56.64 -37.84
N ARG A 211 -41.93 55.70 -37.55
CA ARG A 211 -41.55 54.62 -38.46
C ARG A 211 -41.58 53.28 -37.76
N PHE A 212 -41.99 52.26 -38.50
CA PHE A 212 -42.06 50.89 -38.03
C PHE A 212 -41.67 49.94 -39.17
N ARG A 213 -40.57 49.20 -38.99
CA ARG A 213 -40.07 48.20 -39.95
C ARG A 213 -39.93 46.86 -39.22
N TYR A 214 -40.85 45.95 -39.49
CA TYR A 214 -40.79 44.58 -39.03
C TYR A 214 -39.88 43.72 -39.92
N GLY A 215 -39.14 42.77 -39.31
CA GLY A 215 -38.32 41.79 -40.01
C GLY A 215 -38.27 40.45 -39.28
N GLU A 216 -38.31 39.37 -40.05
CA GLU A 216 -38.07 38.00 -39.57
C GLU A 216 -36.80 37.43 -40.19
N ARG A 217 -36.07 36.62 -39.43
CA ARG A 217 -34.78 36.04 -39.84
C ARG A 217 -34.76 34.55 -39.50
N VAL A 218 -34.28 33.72 -40.43
CA VAL A 218 -34.03 32.30 -40.17
C VAL A 218 -32.94 32.18 -39.11
N ARG A 219 -33.20 31.43 -38.04
CA ARG A 219 -32.27 31.19 -36.92
C ARG A 219 -32.21 29.71 -36.57
N THR A 220 -31.31 29.34 -35.67
CA THR A 220 -31.24 27.99 -35.10
C THR A 220 -32.63 27.53 -34.67
N ALA A 221 -33.03 26.35 -35.13
CA ALA A 221 -34.32 25.73 -34.82
C ALA A 221 -34.24 24.84 -33.58
N ARG A 222 -33.10 24.16 -33.37
CA ARG A 222 -32.85 23.23 -32.28
C ARG A 222 -31.49 23.48 -31.65
N GLN A 223 -31.41 23.45 -30.32
CA GLN A 223 -30.15 23.32 -29.60
C GLN A 223 -30.09 21.91 -28.99
N THR A 224 -29.00 21.20 -29.25
CA THR A 224 -28.68 19.93 -28.60
C THR A 224 -27.36 20.06 -27.86
N GLN A 225 -27.28 19.52 -26.64
CA GLN A 225 -26.06 19.53 -25.83
C GLN A 225 -25.81 18.16 -25.20
N ARG A 226 -24.52 17.85 -24.99
CA ARG A 226 -24.06 16.68 -24.20
C ARG A 226 -22.94 17.08 -23.27
N ASP A 227 -22.79 16.35 -22.17
CA ASP A 227 -21.64 16.45 -21.27
C ASP A 227 -21.25 15.05 -20.74
N TYR A 228 -20.10 14.95 -20.08
CA TYR A 228 -19.61 13.73 -19.45
C TYR A 228 -19.46 13.93 -17.93
N THR A 229 -19.94 12.95 -17.17
CA THR A 229 -19.67 12.83 -15.74
C THR A 229 -19.10 11.45 -15.42
N PHE A 230 -17.97 11.41 -14.73
CA PHE A 230 -17.33 10.15 -14.33
C PHE A 230 -18.14 9.38 -13.27
N LYS A 231 -19.11 10.04 -12.60
CA LYS A 231 -20.04 9.41 -11.66
C LYS A 231 -21.10 8.55 -12.38
N HIS A 232 -21.46 8.91 -13.62
CA HIS A 232 -22.43 8.19 -14.47
C HIS A 232 -21.90 8.07 -15.91
N PRO A 233 -20.79 7.34 -16.13
CA PRO A 233 -20.01 7.41 -17.38
C PRO A 233 -20.72 6.83 -18.63
N ALA A 234 -21.80 6.08 -18.44
CA ALA A 234 -22.63 5.54 -19.52
C ALA A 234 -23.84 6.45 -19.88
N TYR A 235 -24.08 7.52 -19.11
CA TYR A 235 -25.16 8.46 -19.38
C TYR A 235 -24.62 9.67 -20.14
N ASN A 236 -25.16 9.90 -21.34
CA ASN A 236 -24.68 10.92 -22.28
C ASN A 236 -25.01 12.37 -21.87
N GLN A 237 -25.80 12.58 -20.81
CA GLN A 237 -26.27 13.91 -20.37
C GLN A 237 -26.82 14.72 -21.55
N GLU A 238 -27.62 14.07 -22.40
CA GLU A 238 -28.14 14.69 -23.63
C GLU A 238 -29.44 15.43 -23.37
N HIS A 239 -29.47 16.70 -23.75
CA HIS A 239 -30.69 17.49 -23.77
C HIS A 239 -30.87 18.18 -25.11
N GLN A 240 -32.12 18.30 -25.52
CA GLN A 240 -32.54 18.96 -26.75
C GLN A 240 -33.64 19.95 -26.43
N HIS A 241 -33.62 21.11 -27.08
CA HIS A 241 -34.71 22.07 -27.02
C HIS A 241 -35.03 22.56 -28.43
N ASP A 242 -36.31 22.61 -28.78
CA ASP A 242 -36.81 23.16 -30.04
C ASP A 242 -37.27 24.62 -29.86
N GLY A 243 -37.09 25.44 -30.88
CA GLY A 243 -37.42 26.85 -30.85
C GLY A 243 -38.93 27.08 -30.92
N ALA A 244 -39.40 28.17 -30.29
CA ALA A 244 -40.73 28.68 -30.56
C ALA A 244 -40.81 29.34 -31.95
N GLN A 245 -42.02 29.43 -32.50
CA GLN A 245 -42.34 30.23 -33.69
C GLN A 245 -41.52 29.84 -34.95
N LEU A 246 -41.45 28.54 -35.26
CA LEU A 246 -40.66 27.98 -36.36
C LEU A 246 -41.41 27.93 -37.72
N ASP A 247 -42.62 28.50 -37.79
CA ASP A 247 -43.55 28.29 -38.92
C ASP A 247 -43.04 28.86 -40.26
N HIS A 248 -42.08 29.78 -40.21
CA HIS A 248 -41.48 30.45 -41.37
C HIS A 248 -40.06 29.93 -41.70
N GLN A 249 -39.61 28.82 -41.10
CA GLN A 249 -38.26 28.27 -41.31
C GLN A 249 -38.21 26.73 -41.27
N GLY A 250 -37.10 26.16 -41.73
CA GLY A 250 -36.79 24.75 -41.48
C GLY A 250 -36.63 24.46 -39.99
N LYS A 251 -37.10 23.29 -39.55
CA LYS A 251 -36.99 22.79 -38.16
C LYS A 251 -35.68 22.03 -37.90
N ASP A 252 -34.95 21.68 -38.96
CA ASP A 252 -33.76 20.83 -38.90
C ASP A 252 -32.45 21.62 -38.73
N TYR A 253 -32.53 22.95 -38.54
CA TYR A 253 -31.36 23.81 -38.29
C TYR A 253 -30.88 23.65 -36.84
N GLU A 254 -30.19 22.55 -36.59
CA GLU A 254 -29.64 22.17 -35.29
C GLU A 254 -28.25 22.79 -35.04
N VAL A 255 -28.03 23.27 -33.82
CA VAL A 255 -26.69 23.46 -33.26
C VAL A 255 -26.46 22.40 -32.19
N TYR A 256 -25.50 21.51 -32.43
CA TYR A 256 -24.99 20.55 -31.45
C TYR A 256 -23.77 21.15 -30.73
N HIS A 257 -23.72 21.06 -29.40
CA HIS A 257 -22.62 21.61 -28.59
C HIS A 257 -22.12 20.61 -27.53
N PHE A 258 -20.80 20.56 -27.35
CA PHE A 258 -20.12 19.79 -26.30
C PHE A 258 -18.88 20.57 -25.84
N PRO A 259 -18.59 20.63 -24.53
CA PRO A 259 -19.40 20.14 -23.41
C PRO A 259 -20.59 21.04 -23.08
N GLY A 260 -21.63 20.46 -22.47
CA GLY A 260 -22.88 21.14 -22.11
C GLY A 260 -22.82 22.02 -20.85
N ARG A 261 -21.80 21.83 -20.00
CA ARG A 261 -21.54 22.57 -18.74
C ARG A 261 -22.44 22.22 -17.55
N TYR A 262 -23.16 21.11 -17.62
CA TYR A 262 -24.00 20.57 -16.54
C TYR A 262 -23.65 19.10 -16.28
N LYS A 263 -23.92 18.62 -15.06
CA LYS A 263 -23.69 17.22 -14.65
C LYS A 263 -24.97 16.52 -14.16
N GLU A 264 -26.10 17.22 -14.22
CA GLU A 264 -27.43 16.80 -13.77
C GLU A 264 -28.51 17.42 -14.67
N ASP A 265 -29.57 16.67 -14.96
CA ASP A 265 -30.65 17.06 -15.89
C ASP A 265 -31.32 18.39 -15.50
N ALA A 266 -31.44 18.65 -14.19
CA ALA A 266 -32.10 19.84 -13.64
C ALA A 266 -31.40 21.16 -14.01
N ALA A 267 -30.08 21.14 -14.27
CA ALA A 267 -29.37 22.29 -14.84
C ALA A 267 -29.28 22.22 -16.37
N GLY A 268 -29.21 21.02 -16.94
CA GLY A 268 -28.96 20.85 -18.38
C GLY A 268 -30.15 21.21 -19.28
N GLN A 269 -31.38 21.00 -18.81
CA GLN A 269 -32.59 21.43 -19.52
C GLN A 269 -32.68 22.97 -19.65
N PRO A 270 -32.62 23.77 -18.56
CA PRO A 270 -32.66 25.23 -18.67
C PRO A 270 -31.44 25.81 -19.42
N PHE A 271 -30.23 25.27 -19.25
CA PHE A 271 -29.06 25.72 -20.04
C PHE A 271 -29.29 25.56 -21.55
N THR A 272 -29.86 24.44 -21.97
CA THR A 272 -30.14 24.15 -23.38
C THR A 272 -31.23 25.07 -23.96
N ARG A 273 -32.25 25.37 -23.15
CA ARG A 273 -33.29 26.38 -23.47
C ARG A 273 -32.69 27.79 -23.60
N THR A 274 -32.00 28.26 -22.57
CA THR A 274 -31.35 29.59 -22.52
C THR A 274 -30.42 29.81 -23.71
N ARG A 275 -29.58 28.83 -24.04
CA ARG A 275 -28.64 28.92 -25.16
C ARG A 275 -29.37 29.05 -26.51
N LEU A 276 -30.49 28.35 -26.69
CA LEU A 276 -31.32 28.50 -27.89
C LEU A 276 -32.01 29.86 -27.98
N LEU A 277 -32.52 30.39 -26.85
CA LEU A 277 -33.13 31.73 -26.80
C LEU A 277 -32.10 32.80 -27.21
N GLY A 278 -30.86 32.71 -26.71
CA GLY A 278 -29.78 33.63 -27.09
C GLY A 278 -29.35 33.52 -28.56
N LEU A 279 -29.52 32.36 -29.20
CA LEU A 279 -29.32 32.16 -30.64
C LEU A 279 -30.52 32.58 -31.51
N ARG A 280 -31.66 32.90 -30.90
CA ARG A 280 -32.91 33.32 -31.57
C ARG A 280 -33.36 34.74 -31.19
N GLY A 281 -32.59 35.48 -30.39
CA GLY A 281 -32.97 36.78 -29.83
C GLY A 281 -33.30 37.88 -30.86
N ASP A 282 -32.87 37.72 -32.13
CA ASP A 282 -33.15 38.62 -33.25
C ASP A 282 -33.95 37.94 -34.38
N ALA A 283 -34.62 36.81 -34.09
CA ALA A 283 -35.40 36.04 -35.07
C ALA A 283 -36.63 36.80 -35.58
N ARG A 284 -37.26 37.63 -34.74
CA ARG A 284 -38.40 38.50 -35.07
C ARG A 284 -38.25 39.83 -34.34
N THR A 285 -38.02 40.91 -35.09
CA THR A 285 -37.73 42.24 -34.53
C THR A 285 -38.44 43.33 -35.31
N ALA A 286 -38.70 44.48 -34.68
CA ALA A 286 -39.08 45.71 -35.36
C ALA A 286 -38.07 46.83 -35.12
N GLU A 287 -37.52 47.41 -36.19
CA GLU A 287 -36.77 48.67 -36.17
C GLU A 287 -37.76 49.83 -36.21
N VAL A 288 -37.67 50.77 -35.26
CA VAL A 288 -38.63 51.87 -35.12
C VAL A 288 -37.96 53.23 -34.89
N GLU A 289 -38.67 54.32 -35.25
CA GLU A 289 -38.30 55.71 -34.95
C GLU A 289 -39.48 56.41 -34.24
N GLY A 290 -39.23 57.23 -33.21
CA GLY A 290 -40.28 57.94 -32.46
C GLY A 290 -39.78 59.06 -31.55
N ASP A 291 -40.70 59.69 -30.80
CA ASP A 291 -40.45 60.84 -29.91
C ASP A 291 -41.10 60.73 -28.49
N ASP A 292 -41.60 59.54 -28.15
CA ASP A 292 -42.05 59.20 -26.78
C ASP A 292 -40.87 58.92 -25.83
N ALA A 293 -40.73 59.73 -24.78
CA ALA A 293 -39.65 59.61 -23.81
C ALA A 293 -39.79 58.43 -22.84
N ARG A 294 -40.97 57.79 -22.78
CA ARG A 294 -41.29 56.66 -21.89
C ARG A 294 -40.64 55.35 -22.29
N LEU A 295 -40.25 55.17 -23.55
CA LEU A 295 -39.63 53.92 -24.01
C LEU A 295 -38.20 53.80 -23.47
N VAL A 296 -37.95 52.66 -22.83
CA VAL A 296 -36.68 52.21 -22.26
C VAL A 296 -36.51 50.71 -22.53
N PRO A 297 -35.30 50.14 -22.51
CA PRO A 297 -35.14 48.70 -22.65
C PRO A 297 -35.89 47.91 -21.58
N GLY A 298 -36.43 46.75 -21.96
CA GLY A 298 -37.05 45.80 -21.05
C GLY A 298 -38.54 46.02 -20.75
N LEU A 299 -39.03 47.26 -20.60
CA LEU A 299 -40.45 47.49 -20.35
C LEU A 299 -41.28 47.29 -21.63
N ALA A 300 -42.36 46.51 -21.53
CA ALA A 300 -43.29 46.29 -22.64
C ALA A 300 -44.26 47.49 -22.82
N PHE A 301 -44.87 47.60 -24.00
CA PHE A 301 -45.90 48.57 -24.31
C PHE A 301 -46.84 48.07 -25.41
N ASP A 302 -48.11 48.44 -25.35
CA ASP A 302 -49.07 48.16 -26.42
C ASP A 302 -48.94 49.17 -27.56
N LEU A 303 -48.78 48.69 -28.80
CA LEU A 303 -48.82 49.53 -30.00
C LEU A 303 -50.25 49.69 -30.51
N THR A 304 -50.61 50.91 -30.90
CA THR A 304 -51.93 51.24 -31.47
C THR A 304 -51.79 52.15 -32.70
N GLY A 305 -52.79 52.18 -33.58
CA GLY A 305 -52.80 53.03 -34.78
C GLY A 305 -51.99 52.50 -35.98
N HIS A 306 -51.33 51.34 -35.86
CA HIS A 306 -50.58 50.76 -36.97
C HIS A 306 -51.53 50.21 -38.07
N PRO A 307 -51.34 50.54 -39.37
CA PRO A 307 -52.27 50.14 -40.45
C PRO A 307 -52.45 48.62 -40.61
N ARG A 308 -51.46 47.84 -40.18
CA ARG A 308 -51.49 46.37 -40.16
C ARG A 308 -51.92 45.89 -38.77
N ALA A 309 -53.08 45.24 -38.69
CA ALA A 309 -53.76 44.94 -37.42
C ALA A 309 -52.93 44.08 -36.44
N ASP A 310 -52.22 43.08 -36.95
CA ASP A 310 -51.36 42.15 -36.20
C ASP A 310 -50.09 42.77 -35.59
N HIS A 311 -49.76 44.02 -35.94
CA HIS A 311 -48.71 44.79 -35.27
C HIS A 311 -49.24 45.67 -34.13
N ASN A 312 -50.57 45.84 -34.00
CA ASN A 312 -51.19 46.49 -32.83
C ASN A 312 -51.28 45.48 -31.69
N ARG A 313 -50.14 45.24 -31.05
CA ARG A 313 -49.90 44.25 -30.00
C ARG A 313 -48.87 44.78 -29.01
N GLY A 314 -48.57 44.02 -27.97
CA GLY A 314 -47.42 44.29 -27.12
C GLY A 314 -46.09 44.16 -27.86
N TRP A 315 -45.21 45.14 -27.60
CA TRP A 315 -43.82 45.19 -28.04
C TRP A 315 -42.92 45.59 -26.86
N ARG A 316 -41.64 45.25 -26.93
CA ARG A 316 -40.66 45.51 -25.88
C ARG A 316 -39.33 45.96 -26.48
N PRO A 317 -38.76 47.12 -26.11
CA PRO A 317 -37.45 47.54 -26.60
C PRO A 317 -36.35 46.62 -26.07
N LEU A 318 -35.54 46.07 -26.98
CA LEU A 318 -34.27 45.41 -26.67
C LEU A 318 -33.13 46.42 -26.57
N ARG A 319 -33.09 47.34 -27.52
CA ARG A 319 -32.07 48.40 -27.63
C ARG A 319 -32.73 49.68 -28.08
N ILE A 320 -32.22 50.79 -27.58
CA ILE A 320 -32.72 52.12 -27.95
C ILE A 320 -31.57 53.11 -27.96
N LYS A 321 -31.60 54.01 -28.95
CA LYS A 321 -30.67 55.10 -29.14
C LYS A 321 -31.47 56.39 -29.16
N HIS A 322 -31.39 57.13 -28.07
CA HIS A 322 -32.07 58.41 -27.86
C HIS A 322 -31.16 59.55 -28.33
N ARG A 323 -31.76 60.59 -28.91
CA ARG A 323 -31.06 61.79 -29.35
C ARG A 323 -31.87 63.04 -29.02
N GLY A 324 -31.22 64.00 -28.36
CA GLY A 324 -31.76 65.33 -28.11
C GLY A 324 -30.87 66.42 -28.70
N VAL A 325 -31.48 67.50 -29.20
CA VAL A 325 -30.80 68.74 -29.60
C VAL A 325 -31.54 69.93 -29.00
N GLN A 326 -30.81 70.83 -28.35
CA GLN A 326 -31.32 72.04 -27.72
C GLN A 326 -30.44 73.22 -28.16
N HIS A 327 -31.02 74.10 -28.97
CA HIS A 327 -30.32 75.30 -29.45
C HIS A 327 -30.18 76.31 -28.31
N THR A 328 -28.94 76.55 -27.87
CA THR A 328 -28.62 77.65 -26.93
C THR A 328 -28.50 78.97 -27.69
N SER A 329 -28.71 80.09 -26.99
CA SER A 329 -28.93 81.43 -27.57
C SER A 329 -27.78 82.06 -28.38
N GLN A 330 -26.67 81.34 -28.62
CA GLN A 330 -25.66 81.74 -29.62
C GLN A 330 -25.91 81.16 -31.02
N ALA A 331 -26.83 80.19 -31.17
CA ALA A 331 -27.26 79.72 -32.50
C ALA A 331 -28.29 80.66 -33.16
N GLU A 332 -28.93 81.54 -32.38
CA GLU A 332 -30.01 82.43 -32.85
C GLU A 332 -29.52 83.58 -33.75
N GLU A 333 -28.22 83.87 -33.81
CA GLU A 333 -27.63 84.90 -34.70
C GLU A 333 -27.17 84.33 -36.07
N SER A 334 -27.40 83.04 -36.35
CA SER A 334 -27.15 82.43 -37.67
C SER A 334 -28.44 82.28 -38.48
N ALA A 335 -28.37 82.55 -39.79
CA ALA A 335 -29.54 82.64 -40.68
C ALA A 335 -30.30 81.32 -40.95
N ASP A 336 -29.87 80.20 -40.35
CA ASP A 336 -30.47 78.86 -40.48
C ASP A 336 -31.22 78.40 -39.20
N ALA A 337 -31.50 79.31 -38.26
CA ALA A 337 -32.15 79.01 -36.99
C ALA A 337 -33.69 78.76 -37.10
N GLU A 338 -34.09 77.69 -37.81
CA GLU A 338 -35.52 77.32 -37.99
C GLU A 338 -36.03 76.18 -37.07
N LEU A 339 -35.20 75.62 -36.19
CA LEU A 339 -35.56 74.45 -35.37
C LEU A 339 -35.47 74.71 -33.85
N GLY A 340 -36.56 74.41 -33.14
CA GLY A 340 -36.61 74.42 -31.66
C GLY A 340 -36.03 73.15 -31.04
N THR A 341 -36.08 73.03 -29.70
CA THR A 341 -35.62 71.82 -29.00
C THR A 341 -36.31 70.57 -29.53
N HIS A 342 -35.54 69.52 -29.82
CA HIS A 342 -36.08 68.29 -30.41
C HIS A 342 -35.53 67.06 -29.71
N TYR A 343 -36.39 66.07 -29.53
CA TYR A 343 -36.08 64.75 -28.98
C TYR A 343 -36.61 63.69 -29.94
N SER A 344 -35.80 62.64 -30.16
CA SER A 344 -36.13 61.49 -30.99
C SER A 344 -35.40 60.24 -30.49
N TYR A 345 -35.83 59.06 -30.94
CA TYR A 345 -35.07 57.83 -30.79
C TYR A 345 -35.20 56.92 -32.01
N THR A 346 -34.23 56.00 -32.13
CA THR A 346 -34.33 54.75 -32.90
C THR A 346 -34.33 53.57 -31.93
N ALA A 347 -35.19 52.57 -32.10
CA ALA A 347 -35.19 51.38 -31.23
C ALA A 347 -35.31 50.07 -32.02
N GLU A 348 -34.76 49.00 -31.44
CA GLU A 348 -34.98 47.60 -31.83
C GLU A 348 -35.97 46.99 -30.82
N LEU A 349 -37.12 46.54 -31.31
CA LEU A 349 -38.19 45.94 -30.52
C LEU A 349 -38.31 44.44 -30.78
N ILE A 350 -38.72 43.68 -29.78
CA ILE A 350 -39.29 42.32 -29.93
C ILE A 350 -40.77 42.30 -29.53
N PRO A 351 -41.54 41.28 -29.95
CA PRO A 351 -42.84 40.99 -29.35
C PRO A 351 -42.73 40.79 -27.83
N ASP A 352 -43.74 41.25 -27.10
CA ASP A 352 -43.82 41.14 -25.63
C ASP A 352 -43.93 39.71 -25.09
N ASP A 353 -44.48 38.80 -25.90
CA ASP A 353 -44.67 37.37 -25.64
C ASP A 353 -43.45 36.48 -25.96
N VAL A 354 -42.37 37.08 -26.47
CA VAL A 354 -41.12 36.38 -26.79
C VAL A 354 -40.13 36.54 -25.64
N GLU A 355 -39.78 35.41 -25.03
CA GLU A 355 -38.70 35.36 -24.05
C GLU A 355 -37.34 35.55 -24.73
N TRP A 356 -36.51 36.44 -24.19
CA TRP A 356 -35.22 36.81 -24.79
C TRP A 356 -34.04 36.58 -23.83
N ARG A 357 -32.90 36.17 -24.38
CA ARG A 357 -31.64 36.02 -23.64
C ARG A 357 -30.52 36.74 -24.40
N PRO A 358 -29.51 37.27 -23.70
CA PRO A 358 -28.29 37.72 -24.37
C PRO A 358 -27.64 36.56 -25.14
N GLN A 359 -26.93 36.88 -26.22
CA GLN A 359 -26.20 35.88 -26.98
C GLN A 359 -25.12 35.22 -26.10
N PRO A 360 -24.92 33.88 -26.16
CA PRO A 360 -23.94 33.19 -25.34
C PRO A 360 -22.52 33.75 -25.55
N ILE A 361 -21.90 34.22 -24.46
CA ILE A 361 -20.55 34.79 -24.47
C ILE A 361 -19.52 33.66 -24.34
N ALA A 362 -18.45 33.71 -25.14
CA ALA A 362 -17.38 32.73 -25.08
C ALA A 362 -16.60 32.84 -23.77
N LYS A 363 -16.41 31.71 -23.09
CA LYS A 363 -15.65 31.64 -21.85
C LYS A 363 -14.13 31.71 -22.10
N PRO A 364 -13.31 32.33 -21.23
CA PRO A 364 -11.86 32.22 -21.28
C PRO A 364 -11.41 30.75 -21.30
N ARG A 365 -10.38 30.46 -22.11
CA ARG A 365 -9.78 29.13 -22.22
C ARG A 365 -8.38 29.14 -21.61
N ILE A 366 -8.02 28.02 -20.99
CA ILE A 366 -6.71 27.73 -20.44
C ILE A 366 -5.93 26.96 -21.50
N ASP A 367 -4.96 27.62 -22.14
CA ASP A 367 -4.21 27.07 -23.29
C ASP A 367 -3.26 25.92 -22.94
N GLY A 368 -2.86 25.79 -21.67
CA GLY A 368 -1.89 24.78 -21.24
C GLY A 368 -1.89 24.49 -19.75
N PRO A 369 -1.17 23.45 -19.30
CA PRO A 369 -1.18 23.01 -17.91
C PRO A 369 -0.63 24.07 -16.96
N GLN A 370 -1.29 24.23 -15.81
CA GLN A 370 -0.89 25.15 -14.74
C GLN A 370 -0.27 24.38 -13.57
N VAL A 371 0.64 25.04 -12.85
CA VAL A 371 1.25 24.49 -11.63
C VAL A 371 0.34 24.75 -10.43
N ALA A 372 0.12 23.72 -9.62
CA ALA A 372 -0.60 23.83 -8.35
C ALA A 372 0.08 22.98 -7.27
N ILE A 373 -0.16 23.34 -6.00
CA ILE A 373 0.33 22.60 -4.84
C ILE A 373 -0.82 21.83 -4.21
N VAL A 374 -0.62 20.54 -3.89
CA VAL A 374 -1.64 19.71 -3.23
C VAL A 374 -1.87 20.18 -1.80
N VAL A 375 -3.13 20.32 -1.38
CA VAL A 375 -3.54 20.85 -0.07
C VAL A 375 -4.56 19.96 0.63
N GLY A 376 -4.77 20.20 1.92
CA GLY A 376 -5.73 19.48 2.74
C GLY A 376 -5.66 19.91 4.21
N PRO A 377 -6.36 19.19 5.11
CA PRO A 377 -6.50 19.59 6.50
C PRO A 377 -5.16 19.66 7.26
N PRO A 378 -5.03 20.56 8.25
CA PRO A 378 -3.82 20.72 9.03
C PRO A 378 -3.47 19.44 9.81
N GLY A 379 -2.21 19.00 9.72
CA GLY A 379 -1.70 17.80 10.38
C GLY A 379 -1.86 16.50 9.58
N GLU A 380 -2.53 16.53 8.43
CA GLU A 380 -2.56 15.41 7.51
C GLU A 380 -1.42 15.41 6.49
N GLU A 381 -1.12 14.22 5.95
CA GLU A 381 -0.13 14.04 4.88
C GLU A 381 -0.79 13.68 3.54
N ILE A 382 -1.99 13.09 3.58
CA ILE A 382 -2.75 12.62 2.42
C ILE A 382 -4.20 13.03 2.64
N HIS A 383 -4.80 13.71 1.65
CA HIS A 383 -6.20 14.07 1.67
C HIS A 383 -6.83 13.74 0.32
N CYS A 384 -7.60 12.66 0.28
CA CYS A 384 -8.27 12.17 -0.92
C CYS A 384 -9.67 11.62 -0.62
N ASP A 385 -10.50 11.51 -1.64
CA ASP A 385 -11.85 10.94 -1.59
C ASP A 385 -11.89 9.48 -2.11
N GLU A 386 -13.08 8.90 -2.23
CA GLU A 386 -13.29 7.53 -2.69
C GLU A 386 -12.84 7.25 -4.14
N TRP A 387 -12.56 8.30 -4.91
CA TRP A 387 -12.06 8.23 -6.30
C TRP A 387 -10.57 8.50 -6.41
N GLY A 388 -9.86 8.73 -5.30
CA GLY A 388 -8.46 9.14 -5.30
C GLY A 388 -8.23 10.56 -5.84
N ARG A 389 -9.27 11.42 -5.84
CA ARG A 389 -9.14 12.85 -6.14
C ARG A 389 -8.40 13.54 -4.99
N VAL A 390 -7.71 14.64 -5.29
CA VAL A 390 -7.08 15.50 -4.27
C VAL A 390 -7.53 16.95 -4.45
N LYS A 391 -7.20 17.81 -3.48
CA LYS A 391 -7.38 19.25 -3.58
C LYS A 391 -6.04 19.94 -3.82
N VAL A 392 -6.08 21.13 -4.43
CA VAL A 392 -4.88 21.93 -4.71
C VAL A 392 -5.13 23.41 -4.38
N GLN A 393 -4.06 24.17 -4.24
CA GLN A 393 -4.08 25.62 -4.45
C GLN A 393 -3.27 25.94 -5.71
N PHE A 394 -3.87 26.71 -6.61
CA PHE A 394 -3.18 27.22 -7.80
C PHE A 394 -2.22 28.34 -7.41
N THR A 395 -1.11 28.49 -8.14
CA THR A 395 -0.11 29.54 -7.86
C THR A 395 -0.63 30.97 -8.07
N TRP A 396 -1.71 31.14 -8.83
CA TRP A 396 -2.42 32.42 -9.02
C TRP A 396 -3.53 32.67 -7.99
N ASP A 397 -3.95 31.65 -7.22
CA ASP A 397 -5.03 31.80 -6.25
C ASP A 397 -4.54 32.56 -5.00
N ARG A 398 -4.84 33.86 -4.98
CA ARG A 398 -4.53 34.79 -3.89
C ARG A 398 -5.54 34.76 -2.73
N GLN A 399 -6.67 34.04 -2.88
CA GLN A 399 -7.73 33.99 -1.88
C GLN A 399 -7.70 32.69 -1.06
N GLY A 400 -7.18 31.60 -1.63
CA GLY A 400 -6.95 30.32 -0.98
C GLY A 400 -5.95 30.38 0.19
N LYS A 401 -6.16 29.52 1.19
CA LYS A 401 -5.44 29.51 2.48
C LYS A 401 -4.49 28.30 2.65
N SER A 402 -4.18 27.60 1.57
CA SER A 402 -3.43 26.34 1.54
C SER A 402 -4.10 25.19 2.32
N ASP A 403 -5.43 25.20 2.40
CA ASP A 403 -6.25 24.27 3.18
C ASP A 403 -7.22 23.45 2.31
N GLU A 404 -8.03 22.59 2.93
CA GLU A 404 -9.07 21.79 2.27
C GLU A 404 -10.21 22.58 1.62
N HIS A 405 -10.22 23.90 1.70
CA HIS A 405 -11.21 24.78 1.06
C HIS A 405 -10.68 25.46 -0.21
N SER A 406 -9.38 25.34 -0.52
CA SER A 406 -8.74 26.02 -1.67
C SER A 406 -9.30 25.61 -3.05
N SER A 407 -9.73 24.35 -3.24
CA SER A 407 -10.32 23.89 -4.51
C SER A 407 -11.44 22.86 -4.34
N CYS A 408 -12.14 22.57 -5.44
CA CYS A 408 -12.92 21.35 -5.61
C CYS A 408 -12.04 20.09 -5.61
N TRP A 409 -12.67 18.91 -5.71
CA TRP A 409 -11.96 17.64 -5.81
C TRP A 409 -11.50 17.34 -7.24
N ILE A 410 -10.19 17.35 -7.45
CA ILE A 410 -9.54 17.23 -8.76
C ILE A 410 -9.08 15.78 -8.98
N ARG A 411 -9.49 15.18 -10.11
CA ARG A 411 -9.04 13.82 -10.51
C ARG A 411 -7.55 13.80 -10.82
N VAL A 412 -6.90 12.67 -10.51
CA VAL A 412 -5.47 12.46 -10.70
C VAL A 412 -5.25 11.39 -11.75
N SER A 413 -4.58 11.74 -12.85
CA SER A 413 -4.12 10.79 -13.86
C SER A 413 -3.19 9.75 -13.23
N GLN A 414 -3.35 8.49 -13.63
CA GLN A 414 -2.57 7.36 -13.14
C GLN A 414 -1.87 6.68 -14.33
N ASN A 415 -0.68 6.13 -14.08
CA ASN A 415 0.11 5.43 -15.09
C ASN A 415 -0.63 4.25 -15.73
N TRP A 416 -1.54 3.61 -14.99
CA TRP A 416 -2.39 2.53 -15.46
C TRP A 416 -3.65 2.45 -14.60
N ALA A 417 -4.85 2.48 -15.19
CA ALA A 417 -6.11 2.42 -14.45
C ALA A 417 -7.11 1.50 -15.15
N GLY A 418 -7.69 0.56 -14.38
CA GLY A 418 -8.75 -0.34 -14.80
C GLY A 418 -9.79 -0.51 -13.68
N ALA A 419 -10.85 -1.28 -13.96
CA ALA A 419 -11.91 -1.53 -12.99
C ALA A 419 -11.38 -2.39 -11.82
N THR A 420 -11.12 -1.74 -10.67
CA THR A 420 -10.52 -2.30 -9.44
C THR A 420 -9.10 -2.87 -9.55
N TRP A 421 -8.35 -2.52 -10.60
CA TRP A 421 -6.93 -2.88 -10.77
C TRP A 421 -6.14 -1.76 -11.46
N GLY A 422 -4.81 -1.74 -11.28
CA GLY A 422 -3.91 -0.76 -11.89
C GLY A 422 -2.87 -0.20 -10.92
N HIS A 423 -2.30 0.94 -11.28
CA HIS A 423 -1.35 1.71 -10.48
C HIS A 423 -2.08 2.85 -9.77
N MET A 424 -1.88 2.99 -8.46
CA MET A 424 -2.40 4.11 -7.67
C MET A 424 -1.27 4.77 -6.88
N ALA A 425 -0.87 5.96 -7.30
CA ALA A 425 -0.11 6.88 -6.47
C ALA A 425 -1.00 8.08 -6.16
N ILE A 426 -1.24 8.36 -4.88
CA ILE A 426 -2.03 9.54 -4.47
C ILE A 426 -1.04 10.68 -4.20
N PRO A 427 -1.24 11.90 -4.77
CA PRO A 427 -0.45 13.07 -4.41
C PRO A 427 -0.58 13.39 -2.92
N ARG A 428 0.54 13.67 -2.26
CA ARG A 428 0.58 14.05 -0.83
C ARG A 428 0.48 15.56 -0.67
N ILE A 429 0.00 16.02 0.47
CA ILE A 429 -0.08 17.44 0.81
C ILE A 429 1.31 18.09 0.70
N GLY A 430 1.35 19.27 0.09
CA GLY A 430 2.55 20.01 -0.28
C GLY A 430 3.17 19.62 -1.62
N GLN A 431 2.80 18.51 -2.27
CA GLN A 431 3.42 18.10 -3.54
C GLN A 431 3.02 19.00 -4.71
N GLU A 432 3.96 19.24 -5.62
CA GLU A 432 3.71 20.01 -6.85
C GLU A 432 3.09 19.09 -7.93
N VAL A 433 2.01 19.59 -8.55
CA VAL A 433 1.26 18.88 -9.59
C VAL A 433 0.99 19.79 -10.79
N LEU A 434 0.91 19.17 -11.96
CA LEU A 434 0.50 19.83 -13.20
C LEU A 434 -0.99 19.57 -13.43
N VAL A 435 -1.77 20.64 -13.46
CA VAL A 435 -3.22 20.63 -13.69
C VAL A 435 -3.51 21.06 -15.11
N GLY A 436 -4.07 20.17 -15.92
CA GLY A 436 -4.68 20.51 -17.21
C GLY A 436 -6.17 20.77 -17.04
N ASN A 437 -6.78 21.44 -18.01
CA ASN A 437 -8.21 21.74 -18.03
C ASN A 437 -8.88 21.01 -19.20
N ILE A 438 -9.94 20.25 -18.93
CA ILE A 438 -10.67 19.50 -19.96
C ILE A 438 -11.31 20.51 -20.93
N ASP A 439 -11.09 20.30 -22.22
CA ASP A 439 -11.45 21.23 -23.32
C ASP A 439 -10.89 22.67 -23.15
N GLY A 440 -9.90 22.85 -22.28
CA GLY A 440 -9.37 24.16 -21.89
C GLY A 440 -10.28 24.95 -20.94
N ASP A 441 -11.31 24.35 -20.35
CA ASP A 441 -12.27 25.07 -19.51
C ASP A 441 -11.79 25.20 -18.06
N CYS A 442 -11.69 26.44 -17.56
CA CYS A 442 -11.14 26.72 -16.23
C CYS A 442 -11.89 26.07 -15.05
N ASP A 443 -13.17 25.64 -15.17
CA ASP A 443 -13.85 24.90 -14.09
C ASP A 443 -13.78 23.36 -14.23
N GLN A 444 -13.08 22.81 -15.22
CA GLN A 444 -12.83 21.34 -15.32
C GLN A 444 -11.35 20.98 -15.19
N PRO A 445 -10.72 21.20 -14.02
CA PRO A 445 -9.34 20.80 -13.76
C PRO A 445 -9.18 19.27 -13.67
N LEU A 446 -8.00 18.79 -14.09
CA LEU A 446 -7.54 17.42 -14.03
C LEU A 446 -6.02 17.43 -13.79
N ILE A 447 -5.54 16.75 -12.74
CA ILE A 447 -4.10 16.58 -12.53
C ILE A 447 -3.58 15.57 -13.54
N ILE A 448 -2.69 16.02 -14.42
CA ILE A 448 -2.13 15.21 -15.52
C ILE A 448 -0.67 14.81 -15.28
N GLY A 449 0.03 15.45 -14.34
CA GLY A 449 1.45 15.20 -14.09
C GLY A 449 1.92 15.67 -12.71
N ARG A 450 3.19 15.41 -12.42
CA ARG A 450 3.87 15.81 -11.17
C ARG A 450 5.28 16.25 -11.48
N THR A 451 5.79 17.14 -10.65
CA THR A 451 7.12 17.74 -10.82
C THR A 451 7.83 17.79 -9.47
N TYR A 452 9.17 17.71 -9.50
CA TYR A 452 10.00 17.96 -8.34
C TYR A 452 10.34 19.45 -8.30
N MET A 453 10.29 20.06 -7.12
CA MET A 453 10.59 21.48 -6.89
C MET A 453 11.73 21.66 -5.89
N ALA A 454 12.23 22.89 -5.70
CA ALA A 454 13.36 23.15 -4.81
C ALA A 454 13.16 22.67 -3.35
N LEU A 455 11.91 22.64 -2.87
CA LEU A 455 11.53 22.12 -1.54
C LEU A 455 11.26 20.61 -1.52
N GLN A 456 11.21 19.96 -2.69
CA GLN A 456 10.93 18.53 -2.86
C GLN A 456 11.82 17.99 -3.97
N LEU A 457 13.08 17.72 -3.60
CA LEU A 457 14.09 17.20 -4.51
C LEU A 457 13.76 15.77 -4.98
N PRO A 458 14.29 15.35 -6.14
CA PRO A 458 14.26 13.94 -6.56
C PRO A 458 14.83 12.99 -5.48
N PRO A 459 14.48 11.69 -5.50
CA PRO A 459 14.87 10.74 -4.44
C PRO A 459 16.39 10.52 -4.29
N TYR A 460 17.16 10.89 -5.32
CA TYR A 460 18.61 10.87 -5.36
C TYR A 460 19.14 12.19 -5.91
N GLU A 461 20.36 12.56 -5.49
CA GLU A 461 21.02 13.78 -5.92
C GLU A 461 21.36 13.74 -7.42
N LEU A 462 20.77 14.66 -8.19
CA LEU A 462 21.02 14.83 -9.63
C LEU A 462 21.89 16.07 -9.87
N PRO A 463 22.75 16.08 -10.90
CA PRO A 463 22.93 15.04 -11.94
C PRO A 463 23.81 13.86 -11.51
N ARG A 464 24.30 13.83 -10.26
CA ARG A 464 25.33 12.87 -9.82
C ARG A 464 24.92 11.40 -9.90
N HIS A 465 23.63 11.08 -9.69
CA HIS A 465 23.07 9.73 -9.79
C HIS A 465 22.12 9.58 -10.98
N ASN A 466 22.46 10.18 -12.13
CA ASN A 466 21.63 10.13 -13.35
C ASN A 466 21.48 8.73 -13.99
N ILE A 467 22.23 7.74 -13.52
CA ILE A 467 22.17 6.32 -13.91
C ILE A 467 21.26 5.46 -13.00
N LEU A 468 20.61 6.07 -12.01
CA LEU A 468 19.68 5.39 -11.10
C LEU A 468 18.22 5.64 -11.51
N SER A 469 17.43 4.58 -11.59
CA SER A 469 15.98 4.63 -11.81
C SER A 469 15.25 4.01 -10.62
N THR A 470 14.31 4.73 -9.99
CA THR A 470 13.68 4.28 -8.73
C THR A 470 12.17 4.51 -8.69
N ILE A 471 11.46 3.57 -8.04
CA ILE A 471 10.13 3.78 -7.46
C ILE A 471 10.31 3.72 -5.95
N LYS A 472 10.38 4.89 -5.31
CA LYS A 472 10.60 5.05 -3.87
C LYS A 472 9.36 5.60 -3.17
N SER A 473 8.88 4.90 -2.15
CA SER A 473 7.78 5.37 -1.30
C SER A 473 8.30 6.16 -0.10
N LYS A 474 7.36 6.65 0.72
CA LYS A 474 7.63 7.20 2.05
C LYS A 474 6.59 6.62 3.01
N GLU A 475 7.02 6.19 4.18
CA GLU A 475 6.14 5.76 5.27
C GLU A 475 5.17 6.89 5.64
N HIS A 476 3.92 6.55 5.95
CA HIS A 476 2.92 7.54 6.30
C HIS A 476 3.23 8.14 7.68
N LYS A 477 3.23 9.48 7.78
CA LYS A 477 3.55 10.26 8.99
C LYS A 477 4.90 9.92 9.64
N ALA A 478 5.84 9.34 8.87
CA ALA A 478 7.16 8.92 9.32
C ALA A 478 8.22 9.01 8.19
N GLY A 479 9.41 8.45 8.41
CA GLY A 479 10.60 8.69 7.56
C GLY A 479 11.14 7.48 6.78
N ARG A 480 10.61 6.28 6.99
CA ARG A 480 11.10 5.06 6.31
C ARG A 480 10.59 4.95 4.88
N ASN A 481 11.11 4.02 4.08
CA ASN A 481 10.64 3.78 2.72
C ASN A 481 10.60 2.28 2.35
N ASN A 482 9.83 1.99 1.29
CA ASN A 482 10.01 0.83 0.44
C ASN A 482 10.50 1.34 -0.92
N GLU A 483 11.34 0.57 -1.59
CA GLU A 483 11.97 1.00 -2.84
C GLU A 483 12.23 -0.16 -3.80
N LEU A 484 11.88 0.06 -5.07
CA LEU A 484 12.40 -0.69 -6.20
C LEU A 484 13.42 0.21 -6.93
N LEU A 485 14.67 -0.22 -6.95
CA LEU A 485 15.79 0.53 -7.53
C LEU A 485 16.47 -0.30 -8.63
N PHE A 486 16.75 0.36 -9.75
CA PHE A 486 17.63 -0.11 -10.81
C PHE A 486 18.87 0.80 -10.88
N ASP A 487 20.04 0.19 -11.02
CA ASP A 487 21.32 0.87 -11.17
C ASP A 487 21.94 0.39 -12.49
N ASP A 488 22.07 1.29 -13.46
CA ASP A 488 22.61 1.01 -14.79
C ASP A 488 24.12 1.33 -14.90
N THR A 489 24.84 1.41 -13.78
CA THR A 489 26.30 1.59 -13.77
C THR A 489 26.98 0.50 -14.61
N ASN A 490 27.76 0.91 -15.61
CA ASN A 490 28.42 0.01 -16.54
C ASN A 490 29.36 -1.00 -15.83
N GLY A 491 29.11 -2.30 -16.02
CA GLY A 491 29.84 -3.39 -15.35
C GLY A 491 29.38 -3.69 -13.91
N GLU A 492 28.48 -2.86 -13.37
CA GLU A 492 27.97 -2.89 -11.99
C GLU A 492 26.42 -2.88 -11.94
N ILE A 493 25.77 -3.33 -13.02
CA ILE A 493 24.30 -3.34 -13.13
C ILE A 493 23.65 -4.12 -11.99
N SER A 494 22.63 -3.54 -11.35
CA SER A 494 21.91 -4.18 -10.25
C SER A 494 20.43 -3.81 -10.18
N ALA A 495 19.65 -4.69 -9.54
CA ALA A 495 18.25 -4.45 -9.20
C ALA A 495 18.01 -4.80 -7.74
N THR A 496 17.32 -3.93 -7.01
CA THR A 496 17.03 -4.09 -5.58
C THR A 496 15.56 -3.82 -5.29
N LEU A 497 14.89 -4.77 -4.64
CA LEU A 497 13.63 -4.54 -3.94
C LEU A 497 13.92 -4.53 -2.44
N ARG A 498 13.64 -3.41 -1.76
CA ARG A 498 13.98 -3.21 -0.33
C ARG A 498 12.84 -2.60 0.48
N SER A 499 12.87 -2.88 1.77
CA SER A 499 12.16 -2.14 2.82
C SER A 499 13.14 -1.75 3.91
N ASP A 500 12.99 -0.55 4.47
CA ASP A 500 13.73 -0.18 5.68
C ASP A 500 13.27 -0.99 6.92
N GLN A 501 12.08 -1.62 6.90
CA GLN A 501 11.63 -2.54 7.96
C GLN A 501 12.48 -3.82 7.95
N GLY A 502 13.08 -4.14 9.11
CA GLY A 502 14.03 -5.24 9.25
C GLY A 502 15.22 -5.18 8.28
N ALA A 503 15.49 -4.00 7.69
CA ALA A 503 16.44 -3.80 6.61
C ALA A 503 16.34 -4.86 5.47
N SER A 504 15.12 -5.30 5.18
CA SER A 504 14.82 -6.47 4.38
C SER A 504 14.96 -6.18 2.89
N ALA A 505 15.67 -7.04 2.14
CA ALA A 505 15.89 -6.82 0.72
C ALA A 505 16.10 -8.11 -0.09
N LEU A 506 15.67 -8.06 -1.35
CA LEU A 506 16.12 -8.92 -2.44
C LEU A 506 17.04 -8.09 -3.34
N ASN A 507 18.32 -8.45 -3.39
CA ASN A 507 19.35 -7.79 -4.19
C ASN A 507 19.80 -8.73 -5.32
N LEU A 508 19.90 -8.22 -6.55
CA LEU A 508 20.26 -8.97 -7.76
C LEU A 508 21.35 -8.25 -8.56
N GLY A 509 22.26 -9.01 -9.19
CA GLY A 509 23.32 -8.48 -10.03
C GLY A 509 24.58 -8.13 -9.24
N TYR A 510 25.05 -6.89 -9.39
CA TYR A 510 26.20 -6.37 -8.62
C TYR A 510 25.74 -5.87 -7.24
N LEU A 511 26.20 -6.52 -6.17
CA LEU A 511 25.66 -6.27 -4.83
C LEU A 511 26.36 -5.08 -4.18
N VAL A 512 25.72 -3.92 -4.20
CA VAL A 512 26.21 -2.69 -3.55
C VAL A 512 25.16 -2.14 -2.58
N HIS A 513 25.58 -1.25 -1.68
CA HIS A 513 24.64 -0.41 -0.92
C HIS A 513 24.63 0.99 -1.54
N PRO A 514 23.53 1.42 -2.20
CA PRO A 514 23.42 2.77 -2.71
C PRO A 514 23.45 3.76 -1.55
N ARG A 515 24.43 4.65 -1.55
CA ARG A 515 24.49 5.82 -0.66
C ARG A 515 25.06 7.02 -1.41
N PRO A 516 24.75 8.25 -0.96
CA PRO A 516 25.36 9.48 -1.49
C PRO A 516 26.90 9.54 -1.44
N GLY A 517 27.61 8.60 -0.80
CA GLY A 517 29.07 8.53 -0.80
C GLY A 517 29.68 7.41 -1.66
N GLY A 518 28.87 6.72 -2.47
CA GLY A 518 29.26 5.47 -3.14
C GLY A 518 29.06 4.24 -2.25
N GLY A 519 28.80 3.09 -2.88
CA GLY A 519 28.64 1.81 -2.20
C GLY A 519 29.95 1.02 -2.19
N LYS A 520 30.23 0.29 -1.11
CA LYS A 520 31.26 -0.76 -1.13
C LYS A 520 30.67 -2.01 -1.75
N ALA A 521 31.35 -2.61 -2.72
CA ALA A 521 30.98 -3.90 -3.30
C ALA A 521 30.88 -4.99 -2.22
N ARG A 522 29.80 -5.77 -2.28
CA ARG A 522 29.49 -6.88 -1.36
C ARG A 522 29.54 -8.25 -2.05
N GLY A 523 29.52 -8.29 -3.38
CA GLY A 523 29.59 -9.50 -4.19
C GLY A 523 28.91 -9.35 -5.55
N LYS A 524 28.77 -10.47 -6.26
CA LYS A 524 27.97 -10.59 -7.50
C LYS A 524 27.06 -11.81 -7.37
N GLY A 525 25.83 -11.73 -7.87
CA GLY A 525 24.85 -12.84 -7.82
C GLY A 525 23.50 -12.38 -7.29
N PHE A 526 22.99 -13.05 -6.25
CA PHE A 526 21.77 -12.66 -5.55
C PHE A 526 21.97 -12.71 -4.03
N GLU A 527 21.18 -11.93 -3.30
CA GLU A 527 21.07 -12.00 -1.85
C GLU A 527 19.62 -11.76 -1.43
N LEU A 528 19.08 -12.67 -0.61
CA LEU A 528 17.87 -12.43 0.18
C LEU A 528 18.31 -12.20 1.62
N ARG A 529 18.06 -11.00 2.17
CA ARG A 529 18.43 -10.64 3.54
C ARG A 529 17.28 -10.03 4.33
N THR A 530 17.34 -10.21 5.65
CA THR A 530 16.59 -9.44 6.65
C THR A 530 17.37 -9.52 7.96
N ASP A 531 17.27 -8.47 8.77
CA ASP A 531 17.79 -8.42 10.14
C ASP A 531 16.74 -8.95 11.15
N GLU A 532 15.54 -9.33 10.68
CA GLU A 532 14.45 -9.97 11.43
C GLU A 532 14.30 -11.46 11.05
N HIS A 533 13.07 -12.01 11.10
CA HIS A 533 12.81 -13.43 10.86
C HIS A 533 12.72 -13.78 9.36
N GLY A 534 13.63 -14.62 8.88
CA GLY A 534 13.58 -15.20 7.54
C GLY A 534 12.93 -16.60 7.52
N ALA A 535 12.13 -16.90 6.49
CA ALA A 535 11.61 -18.24 6.23
C ALA A 535 11.50 -18.52 4.72
N VAL A 536 12.07 -19.64 4.27
CA VAL A 536 11.90 -20.16 2.90
C VAL A 536 10.97 -21.37 2.97
N ARG A 537 9.87 -21.36 2.21
CA ARG A 537 8.85 -22.42 2.22
C ARG A 537 8.39 -22.71 0.79
N ALA A 538 8.35 -23.99 0.43
CA ALA A 538 7.82 -24.44 -0.85
C ALA A 538 6.98 -25.71 -0.62
N GLY A 539 5.66 -25.59 -0.78
CA GLY A 539 4.70 -26.64 -0.43
C GLY A 539 4.74 -27.89 -1.31
N ALA A 540 5.42 -27.82 -2.46
CA ALA A 540 5.63 -28.94 -3.39
C ALA A 540 7.06 -29.49 -3.35
N GLY A 541 7.96 -28.98 -2.49
CA GLY A 541 9.37 -29.38 -2.42
C GLY A 541 10.33 -28.22 -2.66
N LEU A 542 11.58 -28.37 -2.19
CA LEU A 542 12.62 -27.33 -2.21
C LEU A 542 13.97 -27.93 -2.65
N LEU A 543 14.51 -27.44 -3.76
CA LEU A 543 15.86 -27.76 -4.22
C LEU A 543 16.84 -26.65 -3.81
N LEU A 544 17.86 -26.97 -3.03
CA LEU A 544 18.97 -26.09 -2.68
C LEU A 544 20.24 -26.67 -3.31
N THR A 545 20.68 -26.11 -4.44
CA THR A 545 21.75 -26.70 -5.25
C THR A 545 22.78 -25.69 -5.74
N THR A 546 24.02 -26.16 -5.92
CA THR A 546 25.08 -25.48 -6.68
C THR A 546 25.36 -26.15 -8.03
N GLU A 547 24.57 -27.15 -8.42
CA GLU A 547 24.63 -27.75 -9.76
C GLU A 547 24.30 -26.68 -10.82
N PRO A 548 25.16 -26.50 -11.85
CA PRO A 548 25.00 -25.42 -12.80
C PRO A 548 23.92 -25.72 -13.83
N ARG A 549 23.04 -24.75 -14.08
CA ARG A 549 22.13 -24.68 -15.24
C ARG A 549 22.36 -23.36 -15.98
N PRO A 550 23.49 -23.24 -16.73
CA PRO A 550 23.91 -21.97 -17.32
C PRO A 550 22.84 -21.45 -18.28
N HIS A 551 22.54 -20.16 -18.21
CA HIS A 551 21.49 -19.51 -19.01
C HIS A 551 20.11 -20.18 -18.91
N ALA A 552 19.80 -20.85 -17.80
CA ALA A 552 18.57 -21.64 -17.62
C ALA A 552 18.38 -22.70 -18.71
N SER A 553 19.46 -23.40 -19.07
CA SER A 553 19.48 -24.45 -20.11
C SER A 553 18.54 -25.64 -19.86
N GLU A 554 18.13 -25.86 -18.61
CA GLU A 554 17.16 -26.88 -18.19
C GLU A 554 16.10 -26.23 -17.27
N HIS A 555 14.99 -26.93 -17.04
CA HIS A 555 13.93 -26.47 -16.14
C HIS A 555 14.37 -26.42 -14.67
N HIS A 556 13.75 -25.55 -13.88
CA HIS A 556 14.18 -25.21 -12.50
C HIS A 556 14.11 -26.35 -11.46
N LYS A 557 13.56 -27.52 -11.81
CA LYS A 557 13.52 -28.72 -10.93
C LYS A 557 14.52 -29.81 -11.35
N ASP A 558 15.21 -29.64 -12.47
CA ASP A 558 16.08 -30.65 -13.04
C ASP A 558 17.22 -31.02 -12.06
N LEU A 559 17.29 -32.31 -11.71
CA LEU A 559 18.18 -32.82 -10.65
C LEU A 559 18.77 -34.21 -10.96
N LYS A 560 18.83 -34.59 -12.25
CA LYS A 560 19.21 -35.93 -12.73
C LYS A 560 20.49 -36.49 -12.07
N GLU A 561 21.53 -35.67 -11.94
CA GLU A 561 22.82 -36.04 -11.32
C GLU A 561 22.67 -36.27 -9.81
N THR A 562 21.80 -35.52 -9.15
CA THR A 562 21.49 -35.70 -7.73
C THR A 562 20.66 -36.95 -7.49
N ALA A 563 19.65 -37.21 -8.32
CA ALA A 563 18.87 -38.43 -8.26
C ALA A 563 19.76 -39.68 -8.43
N ALA A 564 20.63 -39.70 -9.44
CA ALA A 564 21.56 -40.82 -9.68
C ALA A 564 22.50 -41.07 -8.50
N ARG A 565 23.02 -40.01 -7.84
CA ARG A 565 23.85 -40.16 -6.63
C ARG A 565 23.07 -40.71 -5.43
N LEU A 566 21.78 -40.35 -5.29
CA LEU A 566 20.91 -40.88 -4.25
C LEU A 566 20.55 -42.35 -4.49
N ASP A 567 20.36 -42.75 -5.75
CA ASP A 567 20.09 -44.14 -6.13
C ASP A 567 21.27 -45.07 -5.79
N VAL A 568 22.48 -44.70 -6.25
CA VAL A 568 23.73 -45.43 -5.94
C VAL A 568 23.96 -45.56 -4.42
N ALA A 569 23.62 -44.53 -3.64
CA ALA A 569 23.70 -44.59 -2.18
C ALA A 569 22.65 -45.53 -1.55
N GLY A 570 21.48 -45.68 -2.18
CA GLY A 570 20.45 -46.66 -1.84
C GLY A 570 20.88 -48.09 -2.17
N GLU A 571 21.36 -48.34 -3.39
CA GLU A 571 21.90 -49.63 -3.84
C GLU A 571 23.05 -50.12 -2.93
N GLN A 572 23.97 -49.21 -2.56
CA GLN A 572 25.07 -49.53 -1.65
C GLN A 572 24.55 -50.01 -0.27
N GLN A 573 23.49 -49.39 0.23
CA GLN A 573 22.87 -49.73 1.51
C GLN A 573 22.15 -51.10 1.44
N GLU A 574 21.47 -51.38 0.33
CA GLU A 574 20.79 -52.66 0.09
C GLU A 574 21.79 -53.81 -0.08
N GLY A 575 22.89 -53.58 -0.80
CA GLY A 575 23.94 -54.57 -1.04
C GLY A 575 24.62 -55.04 0.25
N PHE A 576 25.02 -54.10 1.12
CA PHE A 576 25.60 -54.47 2.42
C PHE A 576 24.57 -55.09 3.37
N GLY A 577 23.32 -54.62 3.38
CA GLY A 577 22.25 -55.22 4.18
C GLY A 577 21.91 -56.65 3.76
N THR A 578 22.06 -56.98 2.47
CA THR A 578 21.88 -58.35 1.97
C THR A 578 23.02 -59.26 2.42
N GLN A 579 24.28 -58.86 2.23
CA GLN A 579 25.44 -59.62 2.69
C GLN A 579 25.44 -59.83 4.22
N ALA A 580 25.04 -58.81 4.99
CA ALA A 580 24.94 -58.90 6.44
C ALA A 580 23.89 -59.92 6.91
N ARG A 581 22.78 -60.08 6.17
CA ARG A 581 21.75 -61.09 6.42
C ARG A 581 22.21 -62.49 6.03
N GLU A 582 22.91 -62.65 4.91
CA GLU A 582 23.47 -63.95 4.47
C GLU A 582 24.41 -64.56 5.52
N VAL A 583 25.21 -63.74 6.21
CA VAL A 583 26.09 -64.20 7.30
C VAL A 583 25.44 -64.14 8.70
N GLN A 584 24.14 -63.88 8.79
CA GLN A 584 23.37 -63.78 10.04
C GLN A 584 23.86 -62.69 11.01
N ALA A 585 24.57 -61.67 10.52
CA ALA A 585 24.96 -60.49 11.30
C ALA A 585 23.80 -59.48 11.44
N GLN A 586 22.81 -59.54 10.55
CA GLN A 586 21.56 -58.77 10.54
C GLN A 586 20.37 -59.67 10.22
N GLU A 587 19.17 -59.18 10.51
CA GLU A 587 17.89 -59.87 10.25
C GLU A 587 17.02 -59.08 9.27
N THR A 588 15.95 -59.71 8.78
CA THR A 588 14.90 -59.03 8.01
C THR A 588 14.23 -57.95 8.86
N GLY A 589 14.15 -56.72 8.34
CA GLY A 589 13.66 -55.53 9.05
C GLY A 589 14.76 -54.61 9.61
N ASP A 590 16.04 -54.94 9.42
CA ASP A 590 17.18 -54.07 9.72
C ASP A 590 17.46 -53.11 8.54
N GLN A 591 18.54 -53.33 7.77
CA GLN A 591 18.96 -52.44 6.68
C GLN A 591 18.09 -52.53 5.44
N ASP A 592 17.33 -53.62 5.27
CA ASP A 592 16.35 -53.77 4.18
C ASP A 592 15.13 -52.86 4.36
N ALA A 593 14.66 -52.64 5.60
CA ALA A 593 13.65 -51.62 5.86
C ALA A 593 14.15 -50.21 5.49
N VAL A 594 15.42 -49.91 5.84
CA VAL A 594 16.08 -48.64 5.48
C VAL A 594 16.22 -48.49 3.97
N ALA A 595 16.72 -49.51 3.26
CA ALA A 595 16.90 -49.48 1.81
C ALA A 595 15.56 -49.26 1.07
N ASN A 596 14.51 -49.98 1.47
CA ASN A 596 13.16 -49.78 0.93
C ASN A 596 12.61 -48.35 1.17
N ALA A 597 12.94 -47.72 2.30
CA ALA A 597 12.55 -46.34 2.57
C ALA A 597 13.33 -45.34 1.71
N LEU A 598 14.65 -45.55 1.54
CA LEU A 598 15.49 -44.73 0.66
C LEU A 598 15.05 -44.82 -0.80
N GLN A 599 14.73 -46.01 -1.30
CA GLN A 599 14.23 -46.18 -2.67
C GLN A 599 12.87 -45.47 -2.89
N LYS A 600 11.95 -45.53 -1.92
CA LYS A 600 10.70 -44.74 -1.96
C LYS A 600 10.98 -43.23 -1.96
N GLN A 601 11.93 -42.76 -1.17
CA GLN A 601 12.33 -41.34 -1.14
C GLN A 601 12.94 -40.91 -2.48
N HIS A 602 13.84 -41.71 -3.06
CA HIS A 602 14.44 -41.48 -4.36
C HIS A 602 13.38 -41.38 -5.47
N GLN A 603 12.46 -42.34 -5.53
CA GLN A 603 11.31 -42.32 -6.45
C GLN A 603 10.40 -41.10 -6.23
N GLY A 604 10.20 -40.66 -4.98
CA GLY A 604 9.45 -39.44 -4.69
C GLY A 604 10.17 -38.14 -5.11
N ILE A 605 11.50 -38.13 -5.12
CA ILE A 605 12.33 -37.00 -5.60
C ILE A 605 12.33 -36.95 -7.13
N LEU A 606 12.53 -38.08 -7.82
CA LEU A 606 12.41 -38.20 -9.28
C LEU A 606 10.98 -37.96 -9.79
N GLY A 607 9.99 -38.41 -9.03
CA GLY A 607 8.58 -38.43 -9.43
C GLY A 607 8.22 -39.59 -10.35
N SER A 608 6.96 -39.58 -10.83
CA SER A 608 6.39 -40.71 -11.56
C SER A 608 5.69 -40.27 -12.86
N GLY A 609 6.02 -40.95 -13.96
CA GLY A 609 5.46 -40.72 -15.30
C GLY A 609 6.30 -39.77 -16.17
N PRO A 610 6.01 -39.70 -17.48
CA PRO A 610 6.61 -38.69 -18.33
C PRO A 610 6.11 -37.31 -17.93
N GLY A 611 7.02 -36.35 -17.73
CA GLY A 611 6.66 -34.94 -17.69
C GLY A 611 6.10 -34.48 -19.04
N ASP A 612 5.39 -33.36 -19.01
CA ASP A 612 4.98 -32.62 -20.20
C ASP A 612 5.58 -31.20 -20.17
N PRO A 613 6.75 -31.00 -20.82
CA PRO A 613 7.37 -29.69 -20.92
C PRO A 613 6.48 -28.63 -21.60
N ALA A 614 5.52 -29.03 -22.46
CA ALA A 614 4.65 -28.10 -23.17
C ALA A 614 3.61 -27.44 -22.23
N SER A 615 3.20 -28.12 -21.15
CA SER A 615 2.36 -27.57 -20.09
C SER A 615 3.16 -27.10 -18.85
N ASN A 616 4.49 -26.99 -18.96
CA ASN A 616 5.40 -26.64 -17.85
C ASN A 616 5.30 -27.63 -16.66
N ASN A 617 5.00 -28.90 -16.94
CA ASN A 617 4.82 -29.96 -15.96
C ASN A 617 6.01 -30.93 -16.00
N PHE A 618 6.77 -31.03 -14.91
CA PHE A 618 7.95 -31.91 -14.81
C PHE A 618 7.76 -32.88 -13.64
N PRO A 619 8.27 -34.13 -13.72
CA PRO A 619 7.90 -35.17 -12.77
C PRO A 619 8.43 -34.95 -11.34
N GLU A 620 9.55 -34.25 -11.17
CA GLU A 620 10.32 -34.22 -9.93
C GLU A 620 9.54 -33.62 -8.75
N PHE A 621 9.84 -34.09 -7.54
CA PHE A 621 9.13 -33.78 -6.29
C PHE A 621 7.63 -34.16 -6.32
N ALA A 622 7.35 -35.47 -6.42
CA ALA A 622 6.01 -36.01 -6.17
C ALA A 622 5.56 -35.90 -4.70
N GLN A 623 6.49 -35.59 -3.79
CA GLN A 623 6.25 -35.25 -2.39
C GLN A 623 7.16 -34.07 -1.98
N PRO A 624 6.80 -33.28 -0.95
CA PRO A 624 7.52 -32.06 -0.57
C PRO A 624 8.83 -32.33 0.18
N TYR A 625 9.84 -32.84 -0.53
CA TYR A 625 11.20 -33.01 0.01
C TYR A 625 11.99 -31.71 0.01
N VAL A 626 12.94 -31.60 0.95
CA VAL A 626 14.05 -30.66 0.85
C VAL A 626 15.28 -31.44 0.37
N VAL A 627 15.78 -31.10 -0.82
CA VAL A 627 16.97 -31.72 -1.41
C VAL A 627 18.10 -30.69 -1.39
N VAL A 628 19.22 -31.05 -0.75
CA VAL A 628 20.44 -30.24 -0.72
C VAL A 628 21.51 -30.94 -1.55
N ALA A 629 22.03 -30.27 -2.58
CA ALA A 629 22.92 -30.87 -3.57
C ALA A 629 24.12 -29.98 -3.89
N SER A 630 25.25 -30.62 -4.19
CA SER A 630 26.49 -29.95 -4.62
C SER A 630 27.36 -30.99 -5.32
N PRO A 631 27.95 -30.69 -6.49
CA PRO A 631 28.86 -31.60 -7.18
C PRO A 631 30.22 -31.75 -6.48
N VAL A 632 30.54 -30.89 -5.50
CA VAL A 632 31.85 -30.84 -4.83
C VAL A 632 31.78 -31.22 -3.34
N GLY A 633 30.71 -30.83 -2.65
CA GLY A 633 30.56 -31.12 -1.21
C GLY A 633 29.55 -30.25 -0.48
N ILE A 634 29.14 -30.71 0.70
CA ILE A 634 28.16 -30.08 1.59
C ILE A 634 28.78 -30.00 2.99
N ALA A 635 28.67 -28.85 3.66
CA ALA A 635 29.22 -28.64 5.00
C ALA A 635 28.14 -28.12 5.97
N THR A 636 28.22 -28.54 7.23
CA THR A 636 27.41 -28.02 8.33
C THR A 636 28.31 -27.72 9.52
N SER A 637 28.11 -26.59 10.19
CA SER A 637 28.96 -26.14 11.30
C SER A 637 28.20 -25.23 12.24
N THR A 638 28.51 -25.30 13.53
CA THR A 638 28.01 -24.42 14.58
C THR A 638 28.99 -24.46 15.76
N PRO A 639 29.18 -23.35 16.50
CA PRO A 639 29.88 -23.37 17.78
C PRO A 639 29.06 -24.03 18.91
N GLY A 640 27.76 -24.25 18.69
CA GLY A 640 26.84 -24.92 19.62
C GLY A 640 26.65 -26.40 19.32
N SER A 641 25.44 -26.90 19.58
CA SER A 641 25.05 -28.30 19.32
C SER A 641 24.42 -28.46 17.93
N THR A 642 24.88 -29.44 17.16
CA THR A 642 24.15 -29.99 16.01
C THR A 642 23.24 -31.13 16.50
N HIS A 643 21.97 -31.13 16.08
CA HIS A 643 21.02 -32.21 16.37
C HIS A 643 20.38 -32.71 15.08
N ILE A 644 20.37 -34.02 14.90
CA ILE A 644 19.71 -34.71 13.77
C ILE A 644 18.73 -35.71 14.40
N ALA A 645 17.47 -35.63 14.01
CA ALA A 645 16.41 -36.51 14.47
C ALA A 645 15.54 -36.93 13.28
N SER A 646 15.11 -38.20 13.28
CA SER A 646 14.19 -38.78 12.31
C SER A 646 13.16 -39.60 13.07
N GLY A 647 11.90 -39.60 12.60
CA GLY A 647 10.85 -40.46 13.12
C GLY A 647 10.93 -41.91 12.60
N GLU A 648 11.70 -42.13 11.53
CA GLU A 648 11.87 -43.43 10.88
C GLU A 648 13.35 -43.82 10.86
N HIS A 649 14.07 -43.49 9.79
CA HIS A 649 15.45 -43.91 9.56
C HIS A 649 16.41 -42.73 9.47
N ILE A 650 17.67 -42.95 9.86
CA ILE A 650 18.82 -42.12 9.53
C ILE A 650 19.80 -43.04 8.80
N ALA A 651 20.04 -42.78 7.52
CA ALA A 651 21.04 -43.48 6.72
C ALA A 651 22.26 -42.58 6.52
N LEU A 652 23.45 -43.15 6.68
CA LEU A 652 24.72 -42.52 6.35
C LEU A 652 25.45 -43.47 5.42
N SER A 653 25.52 -43.11 4.14
CA SER A 653 26.16 -43.88 3.08
C SER A 653 27.35 -43.10 2.53
N SER A 654 28.44 -43.80 2.21
CA SER A 654 29.67 -43.23 1.65
C SER A 654 30.38 -44.31 0.85
N THR A 655 30.82 -43.99 -0.37
CA THR A 655 31.57 -44.91 -1.23
C THR A 655 32.97 -45.20 -0.68
N GLU A 656 33.54 -44.30 0.12
CA GLU A 656 34.86 -44.45 0.73
C GLU A 656 34.80 -44.73 2.25
N HIS A 657 34.82 -43.67 3.07
CA HIS A 657 34.98 -43.78 4.52
C HIS A 657 33.97 -42.90 5.26
N ILE A 658 33.39 -43.46 6.32
CA ILE A 658 32.67 -42.70 7.35
C ILE A 658 33.61 -42.54 8.54
N SER A 659 33.96 -41.30 8.89
CA SER A 659 34.85 -40.99 10.01
C SER A 659 34.07 -40.32 11.13
N LEU A 660 34.12 -40.89 12.34
CA LEU A 660 33.45 -40.37 13.54
C LEU A 660 34.50 -40.03 14.59
N THR A 661 34.58 -38.74 14.97
CA THR A 661 35.52 -38.24 15.98
C THR A 661 34.76 -37.44 17.04
N SER A 662 35.10 -37.62 18.31
CA SER A 662 34.55 -36.87 19.44
C SER A 662 35.67 -36.42 20.37
N GLY A 663 35.67 -35.14 20.76
CA GLY A 663 36.66 -34.58 21.67
C GLY A 663 36.48 -34.99 23.15
N LYS A 664 35.44 -35.76 23.48
CA LYS A 664 35.21 -36.29 24.84
C LYS A 664 34.87 -37.78 24.85
N ARG A 665 33.65 -38.13 24.43
CA ARG A 665 33.14 -39.50 24.38
C ARG A 665 32.27 -39.67 23.13
N LEU A 666 32.41 -40.80 22.46
CA LEU A 666 31.41 -41.28 21.51
C LEU A 666 30.43 -42.15 22.29
N LEU A 667 29.14 -41.80 22.27
CA LEU A 667 28.08 -42.51 23.00
C LEU A 667 27.08 -43.06 21.98
N ALA A 668 26.76 -44.34 22.08
CA ALA A 668 25.78 -45.00 21.24
C ALA A 668 24.98 -46.00 22.08
N SER A 669 23.65 -45.93 21.95
CA SER A 669 22.69 -46.72 22.74
C SER A 669 21.54 -47.16 21.84
N ALA A 670 21.09 -48.40 21.98
CA ALA A 670 19.95 -48.94 21.23
C ALA A 670 19.03 -49.75 22.16
N SER A 671 17.72 -49.70 21.92
CA SER A 671 16.72 -50.37 22.75
C SER A 671 16.50 -51.85 22.40
N ARG A 672 16.71 -52.24 21.14
CA ARG A 672 16.54 -53.62 20.66
C ARG A 672 17.86 -54.35 20.46
N GLY A 673 18.89 -53.69 19.92
CA GLY A 673 20.20 -54.29 19.70
C GLY A 673 21.14 -53.37 18.93
N MET A 674 22.43 -53.73 18.92
CA MET A 674 23.46 -53.09 18.10
C MET A 674 24.10 -54.16 17.23
N ARG A 675 24.07 -53.97 15.91
CA ARG A 675 24.55 -54.94 14.91
C ARG A 675 25.67 -54.30 14.09
N LEU A 676 26.86 -54.89 14.10
CA LEU A 676 28.04 -54.43 13.38
C LEU A 676 28.51 -55.53 12.43
N PHE A 677 28.65 -55.19 11.15
CA PHE A 677 29.08 -56.10 10.09
C PHE A 677 30.31 -55.51 9.37
N VAL A 678 31.26 -56.38 9.02
CA VAL A 678 32.44 -56.02 8.22
C VAL A 678 32.69 -57.14 7.21
N GLN A 679 32.70 -56.81 5.92
CA GLN A 679 32.71 -57.79 4.83
C GLN A 679 34.05 -58.53 4.67
N SER A 680 35.20 -57.82 4.75
CA SER A 680 36.48 -58.36 4.27
C SER A 680 37.66 -58.20 5.23
N LEU A 681 37.95 -56.98 5.71
CA LEU A 681 39.18 -56.69 6.50
C LEU A 681 39.07 -56.98 8.01
N GLY A 682 37.91 -57.45 8.47
CA GLY A 682 37.65 -57.79 9.86
C GLY A 682 37.44 -56.58 10.78
N TYR A 683 36.87 -56.83 11.97
CA TYR A 683 36.61 -55.79 12.98
C TYR A 683 37.80 -55.66 13.94
N ARG A 684 38.22 -54.43 14.26
CA ARG A 684 39.34 -54.12 15.15
C ARG A 684 38.93 -53.11 16.21
N LEU A 685 38.91 -53.54 17.48
CA LEU A 685 38.65 -52.70 18.65
C LEU A 685 39.92 -52.59 19.48
N VAL A 686 40.38 -51.37 19.76
CA VAL A 686 41.62 -51.09 20.52
C VAL A 686 41.39 -49.90 21.46
N ALA A 687 41.76 -50.07 22.73
CA ALA A 687 41.91 -48.97 23.68
C ALA A 687 43.40 -48.67 23.84
N ALA A 688 43.81 -47.40 23.66
CA ALA A 688 45.20 -46.99 23.84
C ALA A 688 45.61 -46.84 25.32
N ALA A 689 44.62 -46.54 26.18
CA ALA A 689 44.74 -46.51 27.63
C ALA A 689 43.35 -46.79 28.24
N GLY A 690 43.32 -47.46 29.39
CA GLY A 690 42.09 -47.94 30.02
C GLY A 690 41.61 -49.30 29.46
N ASP A 691 40.56 -49.83 30.07
CA ASP A 691 40.09 -51.20 29.83
C ASP A 691 39.10 -51.30 28.65
N ILE A 692 39.07 -52.47 28.00
CA ILE A 692 37.98 -52.87 27.09
C ILE A 692 37.01 -53.74 27.88
N ASP A 693 35.89 -53.16 28.29
CA ASP A 693 34.82 -53.85 29.00
C ASP A 693 33.78 -54.45 28.03
N ILE A 694 33.63 -55.78 28.02
CA ILE A 694 32.54 -56.48 27.32
C ILE A 694 31.76 -57.29 28.36
N ARG A 695 30.47 -56.98 28.54
CA ARG A 695 29.64 -57.53 29.61
C ARG A 695 28.23 -57.87 29.11
N ALA A 696 27.82 -59.13 29.29
CA ALA A 696 26.41 -59.52 29.22
C ALA A 696 25.88 -59.67 30.66
N LEU A 697 24.77 -59.00 30.98
CA LEU A 697 24.25 -58.94 32.36
C LEU A 697 23.25 -60.06 32.70
N LYS A 698 22.69 -60.73 31.68
CA LYS A 698 21.63 -61.73 31.82
C LYS A 698 21.94 -63.00 31.03
N ASP A 699 22.32 -62.83 29.76
CA ASP A 699 22.58 -63.90 28.81
C ASP A 699 24.10 -64.12 28.63
N SER A 700 24.54 -64.75 27.52
CA SER A 700 25.95 -65.12 27.31
C SER A 700 26.77 -64.08 26.52
N ILE A 701 28.10 -64.17 26.65
CA ILE A 701 29.05 -63.61 25.67
C ILE A 701 29.53 -64.78 24.81
N ASN A 702 29.25 -64.74 23.50
CA ASN A 702 29.65 -65.78 22.56
C ASN A 702 30.89 -65.32 21.77
N LEU A 703 32.05 -65.89 22.05
CA LEU A 703 33.28 -65.68 21.26
C LEU A 703 33.49 -66.89 20.36
N LEU A 704 33.30 -66.71 19.05
CA LEU A 704 33.35 -67.78 18.05
C LEU A 704 34.39 -67.43 16.97
N ALA A 705 35.27 -68.37 16.64
CA ALA A 705 36.22 -68.25 15.53
C ALA A 705 36.44 -69.60 14.86
N LYS A 706 36.57 -69.62 13.52
CA LYS A 706 36.75 -70.85 12.72
C LYS A 706 38.14 -71.47 12.85
N LEU A 707 39.17 -70.65 13.13
CA LEU A 707 40.57 -71.07 13.18
C LEU A 707 41.13 -71.07 14.60
N ASN A 708 41.15 -69.89 15.23
CA ASN A 708 41.76 -69.70 16.55
C ASN A 708 41.07 -68.58 17.33
N ILE A 709 41.01 -68.75 18.65
CA ILE A 709 40.80 -67.67 19.61
C ILE A 709 42.08 -67.58 20.43
N THR A 710 42.68 -66.41 20.50
CA THR A 710 43.98 -66.20 21.16
C THR A 710 43.84 -65.14 22.24
N HIS A 711 44.03 -65.54 23.49
CA HIS A 711 44.16 -64.63 24.63
C HIS A 711 45.63 -64.65 25.11
N THR A 712 46.24 -63.48 25.26
CA THR A 712 47.62 -63.33 25.71
C THR A 712 47.69 -62.17 26.70
N ALA A 713 48.11 -62.45 27.93
CA ALA A 713 48.28 -61.50 29.02
C ALA A 713 49.15 -62.14 30.11
N ASP A 714 49.79 -61.33 30.96
CA ASP A 714 50.57 -61.82 32.12
C ASP A 714 49.73 -62.70 33.06
N ARG A 715 48.41 -62.48 33.07
CA ARG A 715 47.44 -63.31 33.79
C ARG A 715 46.10 -63.35 33.06
N ILE A 716 45.67 -64.55 32.71
CA ILE A 716 44.28 -64.84 32.29
C ILE A 716 43.55 -65.45 33.50
N THR A 717 42.36 -64.95 33.82
CA THR A 717 41.52 -65.49 34.91
C THR A 717 40.18 -65.92 34.35
N LEU A 718 39.89 -67.23 34.40
CA LEU A 718 38.60 -67.81 34.00
C LEU A 718 37.89 -68.28 35.27
N ASN A 719 36.71 -67.71 35.55
CA ASN A 719 35.89 -68.04 36.72
C ASN A 719 34.48 -68.44 36.27
N ALA A 720 33.96 -69.55 36.76
CA ALA A 720 32.57 -69.98 36.54
C ALA A 720 31.94 -70.45 37.85
N LYS A 721 30.67 -70.08 38.08
CA LYS A 721 29.99 -70.29 39.39
C LYS A 721 29.61 -71.74 39.66
N THR A 722 29.20 -72.44 38.60
CA THR A 722 28.75 -73.84 38.65
C THR A 722 29.84 -74.78 38.15
N GLU A 723 30.34 -74.51 36.95
CA GLU A 723 31.27 -75.38 36.23
C GLU A 723 32.06 -74.59 35.18
N LEU A 724 33.37 -74.84 35.08
CA LEU A 724 34.24 -74.41 33.99
C LEU A 724 34.66 -75.65 33.19
N VAL A 725 34.33 -75.68 31.90
CA VAL A 725 34.73 -76.75 30.98
C VAL A 725 35.76 -76.20 29.99
N ILE A 726 36.96 -76.78 29.98
CA ILE A 726 37.97 -76.56 28.94
C ILE A 726 38.03 -77.83 28.10
N ASN A 727 37.56 -77.79 26.85
CA ASN A 727 37.48 -78.95 25.96
C ASN A 727 38.14 -78.65 24.60
N GLY A 728 38.95 -79.57 24.09
CA GLY A 728 39.55 -79.51 22.77
C GLY A 728 39.95 -80.90 22.27
N GLY A 729 39.60 -81.23 21.02
CA GLY A 729 40.11 -82.42 20.33
C GLY A 729 39.81 -83.77 21.00
N GLY A 730 38.69 -83.90 21.73
CA GLY A 730 38.36 -85.13 22.48
C GLY A 730 39.11 -85.28 23.81
N SER A 731 39.71 -84.20 24.31
CA SER A 731 40.23 -84.09 25.67
C SER A 731 39.54 -82.93 26.38
N ALA A 732 39.19 -83.11 27.65
CA ALA A 732 38.54 -82.09 28.47
C ALA A 732 39.12 -82.04 29.87
N THR A 733 39.12 -80.84 30.46
CA THR A 733 39.26 -80.65 31.90
C THR A 733 38.04 -79.88 32.41
N VAL A 734 37.36 -80.47 33.38
CA VAL A 734 36.17 -79.91 34.03
C VAL A 734 36.53 -79.52 35.45
N TYR A 735 36.16 -78.29 35.84
CA TYR A 735 36.31 -77.77 37.20
C TYR A 735 34.92 -77.45 37.74
N ASN A 736 34.46 -78.16 38.77
CA ASN A 736 33.18 -77.88 39.43
C ASN A 736 33.26 -78.18 40.93
N ALA A 737 32.14 -78.07 41.66
CA ALA A 737 32.10 -78.28 43.10
C ALA A 737 32.46 -79.72 43.55
N GLY A 738 32.42 -80.71 42.64
CA GLY A 738 32.81 -82.09 42.89
C GLY A 738 34.30 -82.37 42.73
N GLY A 739 35.06 -81.48 42.09
CA GLY A 739 36.51 -81.62 41.91
C GLY A 739 37.03 -81.12 40.56
N ILE A 740 38.23 -81.59 40.19
CA ILE A 740 38.86 -81.38 38.89
C ILE A 740 38.93 -82.73 38.18
N THR A 741 38.27 -82.85 37.03
CA THR A 741 38.23 -84.09 36.24
C THR A 741 38.94 -83.87 34.92
N HIS A 742 40.03 -84.61 34.69
CA HIS A 742 40.70 -84.68 33.40
C HIS A 742 40.22 -85.91 32.63
N GLN A 743 39.79 -85.73 31.39
CA GLN A 743 39.36 -86.80 30.49
C GLN A 743 40.07 -86.66 29.15
N THR A 744 40.54 -87.76 28.57
CA THR A 744 41.10 -87.78 27.21
C THR A 744 40.92 -89.16 26.60
N ASN A 745 40.65 -89.21 25.29
CA ASN A 745 40.66 -90.45 24.51
C ASN A 745 42.09 -90.84 24.06
N GLY A 746 43.09 -90.00 24.33
CA GLY A 746 44.50 -90.23 24.01
C GLY A 746 45.35 -90.57 25.25
N ARG A 747 46.68 -90.53 25.10
CA ARG A 747 47.63 -90.77 26.20
C ARG A 747 47.76 -89.53 27.07
N TYR A 748 47.20 -89.57 28.29
CA TYR A 748 47.46 -88.53 29.29
C TYR A 748 48.94 -88.53 29.68
N THR A 749 49.62 -87.39 29.50
CA THR A 749 51.06 -87.26 29.71
C THR A 749 51.35 -85.96 30.45
N GLY A 750 51.81 -86.04 31.70
CA GLY A 750 52.15 -84.88 32.54
C GLY A 750 53.65 -84.83 32.79
N HIS A 751 54.29 -83.71 32.42
CA HIS A 751 55.72 -83.47 32.70
C HIS A 751 55.85 -82.53 33.90
N ALA A 752 56.58 -82.96 34.93
CA ALA A 752 56.89 -82.16 36.12
C ALA A 752 58.29 -82.48 36.62
N ALA A 753 59.07 -81.47 37.00
CA ALA A 753 60.40 -81.65 37.61
C ALA A 753 60.32 -82.17 39.06
N GLN A 754 59.20 -81.91 39.74
CA GLN A 754 58.88 -82.41 41.07
C GLN A 754 57.35 -82.53 41.17
N PHE A 755 56.85 -83.67 41.65
CA PHE A 755 55.42 -83.95 41.73
C PHE A 755 55.06 -84.42 43.15
N SER A 756 54.34 -83.58 43.91
CA SER A 756 53.89 -83.89 45.26
C SER A 756 52.37 -83.77 45.38
N TYR A 757 51.71 -84.85 45.77
CA TYR A 757 50.26 -84.85 46.01
C TYR A 757 49.96 -84.37 47.43
N THR A 758 49.90 -83.06 47.63
CA THR A 758 49.56 -82.45 48.93
C THR A 758 48.06 -82.39 49.17
N GLY A 759 47.63 -82.49 50.43
CA GLY A 759 46.21 -82.43 50.83
C GLY A 759 45.49 -81.12 50.44
N PRO A 760 44.14 -81.11 50.54
CA PRO A 760 43.30 -80.07 49.94
C PRO A 760 43.58 -78.66 50.49
N LYS A 761 43.82 -77.72 49.57
CA LYS A 761 43.97 -76.29 49.87
C LYS A 761 42.81 -75.51 49.29
N ASN A 762 41.75 -75.38 50.07
CA ASN A 762 40.51 -74.73 49.63
C ASN A 762 40.74 -73.25 49.27
N ARG A 763 40.26 -72.84 48.09
CA ARG A 763 40.25 -71.44 47.65
C ARG A 763 38.91 -71.16 46.98
N ALA A 764 38.02 -70.45 47.66
CA ALA A 764 36.72 -70.09 47.11
C ALA A 764 36.89 -69.15 45.90
N ALA A 765 36.13 -69.41 44.83
CA ALA A 765 36.06 -68.50 43.69
C ALA A 765 35.38 -67.19 44.12
N SER A 766 36.15 -66.12 44.21
CA SER A 766 35.63 -64.77 44.43
C SER A 766 35.06 -64.25 43.11
N PHE A 767 33.74 -64.21 43.02
CA PHE A 767 33.04 -63.40 42.04
C PHE A 767 32.97 -61.97 42.56
N PRO A 768 33.14 -60.94 41.70
CA PRO A 768 32.69 -59.60 42.05
C PRO A 768 31.20 -59.71 42.42
N ALA A 769 30.85 -59.31 43.63
CA ALA A 769 29.44 -59.27 44.00
C ALA A 769 28.74 -58.28 43.05
N PRO A 770 27.60 -58.66 42.42
CA PRO A 770 26.71 -57.62 41.89
C PRO A 770 26.41 -56.67 43.07
N PRO A 771 26.35 -55.34 42.85
CA PRO A 771 26.10 -54.40 43.92
C PRO A 771 24.82 -54.83 44.63
N LYS A 772 24.94 -55.13 45.94
CA LYS A 772 23.78 -55.48 46.75
C LYS A 772 22.78 -54.33 46.61
N PRO A 773 21.49 -54.60 46.32
CA PRO A 773 20.45 -53.62 46.61
C PRO A 773 20.62 -53.25 48.08
N SER A 774 20.84 -51.97 48.37
CA SER A 774 20.73 -51.48 49.74
C SER A 774 19.33 -51.80 50.25
N GLU A 775 19.20 -52.28 51.49
CA GLU A 775 17.92 -52.28 52.18
C GLU A 775 17.45 -50.83 52.23
N GLY A 776 16.47 -50.50 51.39
CA GLY A 776 16.01 -49.15 51.19
C GLY A 776 15.14 -48.75 52.37
N ASN A 777 15.58 -47.75 53.13
CA ASN A 777 14.70 -47.01 54.01
C ASN A 777 13.62 -46.34 53.14
N LEU A 778 12.39 -46.87 53.16
CA LEU A 778 11.29 -46.23 52.46
C LEU A 778 10.80 -45.05 53.30
N GLU A 779 11.21 -43.85 52.91
CA GLU A 779 10.73 -42.61 53.51
C GLU A 779 9.29 -42.32 53.06
N LEU A 780 8.39 -42.21 54.02
CA LEU A 780 6.99 -41.87 53.83
C LEU A 780 6.79 -40.38 54.10
N PHE A 781 6.06 -39.70 53.21
CA PHE A 781 5.65 -38.31 53.37
C PHE A 781 4.16 -38.19 53.07
N ASN A 782 3.35 -37.88 54.07
CA ASN A 782 1.92 -37.57 53.92
C ASN A 782 1.68 -36.14 54.44
N ARG A 783 1.60 -35.19 53.50
CA ARG A 783 1.60 -33.74 53.77
C ARG A 783 0.55 -33.07 52.91
N TYR A 784 -0.07 -32.03 53.46
CA TYR A 784 -0.96 -31.15 52.72
C TYR A 784 -0.19 -30.32 51.68
N ILE A 785 -0.78 -30.19 50.50
CA ILE A 785 -0.32 -29.34 49.41
C ILE A 785 -1.41 -28.31 49.15
N SER A 786 -1.18 -27.07 49.59
CA SER A 786 -2.11 -25.96 49.38
C SER A 786 -1.32 -24.65 49.27
N ARG A 787 -1.92 -23.63 48.64
CA ARG A 787 -1.28 -22.32 48.43
C ARG A 787 -0.92 -21.59 49.73
N PHE A 788 -1.49 -22.01 50.87
CA PHE A 788 -1.32 -21.38 52.18
C PHE A 788 -0.69 -22.30 53.25
N ALA A 789 -0.52 -23.60 52.96
CA ALA A 789 0.01 -24.60 53.91
C ALA A 789 0.88 -25.66 53.23
N ASN A 790 1.75 -25.25 52.29
CA ASN A 790 2.66 -26.18 51.61
C ASN A 790 3.63 -26.84 52.61
N GLY A 791 3.42 -28.14 52.87
CA GLY A 791 4.29 -28.95 53.71
C GLY A 791 3.88 -29.09 55.17
N VAL A 792 2.66 -28.71 55.56
CA VAL A 792 2.11 -29.15 56.86
C VAL A 792 1.83 -30.65 56.77
N GLY A 793 2.36 -31.43 57.71
CA GLY A 793 2.22 -32.89 57.71
C GLY A 793 1.00 -33.39 58.48
N ILE A 794 0.46 -34.52 58.05
CA ILE A 794 -0.62 -35.21 58.76
C ILE A 794 -0.01 -35.90 59.99
N SER A 795 -0.10 -35.21 61.13
CA SER A 795 0.45 -35.65 62.41
C SER A 795 -0.27 -36.91 62.90
N GLU A 796 0.49 -37.92 63.34
CA GLU A 796 -0.01 -39.16 63.96
C GLU A 796 -0.92 -40.04 63.08
N GLY A 797 -1.13 -39.68 61.81
CA GLY A 797 -1.84 -40.50 60.83
C GLY A 797 -1.21 -41.90 60.68
N THR A 798 -2.04 -42.93 60.67
CA THR A 798 -1.56 -44.31 60.54
C THR A 798 -1.15 -44.65 59.10
N TYR A 799 -0.28 -45.65 58.93
CA TYR A 799 0.08 -46.17 57.61
C TYR A 799 0.25 -47.70 57.61
N GLU A 800 0.09 -48.27 56.43
CA GLU A 800 0.32 -49.67 56.08
C GLU A 800 1.16 -49.70 54.80
N VAL A 801 2.34 -50.31 54.83
CA VAL A 801 3.20 -50.53 53.64
C VAL A 801 3.31 -52.02 53.38
N GLU A 802 2.85 -52.46 52.22
CA GLU A 802 3.10 -53.80 51.69
C GLU A 802 4.30 -53.70 50.74
N ASP A 803 5.40 -54.40 51.03
CA ASP A 803 6.60 -54.38 50.18
C ASP A 803 6.48 -55.33 48.97
N ALA A 804 7.47 -55.32 48.09
CA ALA A 804 7.49 -56.15 46.88
C ALA A 804 7.50 -57.68 47.13
N THR A 805 7.60 -58.12 48.39
CA THR A 805 7.47 -59.54 48.80
C THR A 805 6.13 -59.86 49.47
N GLY A 806 5.22 -58.88 49.56
CA GLY A 806 3.93 -59.02 50.26
C GLY A 806 4.04 -58.89 51.78
N LYS A 807 5.19 -58.46 52.32
CA LYS A 807 5.39 -58.25 53.75
C LYS A 807 4.80 -56.89 54.15
N VAL A 808 3.94 -56.89 55.17
CA VAL A 808 3.21 -55.71 55.61
C VAL A 808 3.85 -55.09 56.86
N PHE A 809 4.14 -53.79 56.79
CA PHE A 809 4.65 -52.95 57.88
C PHE A 809 3.58 -51.93 58.26
N LYS A 810 3.36 -51.71 59.56
CA LYS A 810 2.36 -50.75 60.08
C LYS A 810 2.97 -49.80 61.10
N GLY A 811 2.50 -48.56 61.12
CA GLY A 811 2.96 -47.53 62.06
C GLY A 811 2.11 -46.25 62.00
N SER A 812 2.59 -45.20 62.68
CA SER A 812 2.02 -43.86 62.66
C SER A 812 3.08 -42.83 62.26
N LEU A 813 2.67 -41.74 61.61
CA LEU A 813 3.56 -40.67 61.17
C LEU A 813 3.97 -39.73 62.31
N ASP A 814 5.14 -39.08 62.18
CA ASP A 814 5.61 -38.02 63.06
C ASP A 814 4.72 -36.75 62.96
N LYS A 815 4.97 -35.76 63.82
CA LYS A 815 4.25 -34.47 63.81
C LYS A 815 4.45 -33.64 62.54
N ALA A 816 5.32 -34.06 61.63
CA ALA A 816 5.57 -33.46 60.33
C ALA A 816 5.09 -34.36 59.16
N GLY A 817 4.28 -35.39 59.45
CA GLY A 817 3.66 -36.27 58.45
C GLY A 817 4.65 -37.25 57.81
N ARG A 818 5.71 -37.65 58.53
CA ARG A 818 6.78 -38.50 58.00
C ARG A 818 7.02 -39.74 58.86
N ASN A 819 7.46 -40.83 58.23
CA ASN A 819 8.12 -41.93 58.93
C ASN A 819 9.02 -42.69 57.96
N VAL A 820 9.86 -43.60 58.46
CA VAL A 820 10.76 -44.43 57.66
C VAL A 820 10.46 -45.89 57.91
N VAL A 821 10.11 -46.63 56.85
CA VAL A 821 9.99 -48.10 56.93
C VAL A 821 11.33 -48.72 56.62
N ALA A 822 12.07 -49.05 57.69
CA ALA A 822 13.34 -49.75 57.60
C ALA A 822 13.13 -51.25 57.31
N GLY A 823 13.96 -51.82 56.44
CA GLY A 823 13.95 -53.25 56.09
C GLY A 823 12.84 -53.69 55.11
N ALA A 824 12.29 -52.76 54.32
CA ALA A 824 11.40 -53.07 53.20
C ALA A 824 12.21 -53.54 51.97
N ALA A 825 11.70 -54.55 51.24
CA ALA A 825 12.37 -55.06 50.05
C ALA A 825 12.36 -54.03 48.89
N PRO A 826 13.51 -53.77 48.22
CA PRO A 826 13.56 -52.82 47.10
C PRO A 826 12.77 -53.32 45.89
N GLY A 827 11.76 -52.55 45.50
CA GLY A 827 10.81 -52.84 44.43
C GLY A 827 9.56 -51.95 44.55
N PRO A 828 8.49 -52.20 43.78
CA PRO A 828 7.23 -51.48 43.95
C PRO A 828 6.60 -51.86 45.31
N ALA A 829 6.51 -50.89 46.21
CA ALA A 829 5.82 -51.02 47.49
C ALA A 829 4.45 -50.30 47.43
N ARG A 830 3.44 -50.89 48.06
CA ARG A 830 2.08 -50.34 48.14
C ARG A 830 1.87 -49.69 49.50
N VAL A 831 1.91 -48.37 49.52
CA VAL A 831 1.63 -47.55 50.71
C VAL A 831 0.15 -47.22 50.78
N ARG A 832 -0.44 -47.38 51.96
CA ARG A 832 -1.76 -46.87 52.34
C ARG A 832 -1.61 -46.00 53.57
N PHE A 833 -2.14 -44.78 53.53
CA PHE A 833 -2.32 -43.96 54.72
C PHE A 833 -3.76 -44.15 55.25
N GLY A 834 -3.91 -44.15 56.57
CA GLY A 834 -5.20 -44.16 57.24
C GLY A 834 -5.89 -42.79 57.17
N ALA A 835 -7.06 -42.69 57.79
CA ALA A 835 -7.74 -41.41 57.96
C ALA A 835 -6.89 -40.42 58.78
N ASP A 836 -6.98 -39.13 58.46
CA ASP A 836 -6.35 -38.08 59.25
C ASP A 836 -7.03 -37.97 60.63
N PRO A 837 -6.30 -38.10 61.76
CA PRO A 837 -6.85 -37.95 63.10
C PRO A 837 -7.08 -36.48 63.52
N ALA A 838 -6.65 -35.49 62.73
CA ALA A 838 -6.82 -34.08 63.02
C ALA A 838 -8.30 -33.65 63.06
N ASN A 839 -8.64 -32.83 64.04
CA ASN A 839 -9.98 -32.24 64.16
C ASN A 839 -10.31 -31.42 62.89
N THR A 840 -11.45 -31.72 62.25
CA THR A 840 -11.93 -31.06 61.03
C THR A 840 -12.07 -29.53 61.18
N MET A 841 -12.25 -29.04 62.40
CA MET A 841 -12.35 -27.60 62.73
C MET A 841 -11.00 -26.95 63.09
N SER A 842 -9.85 -27.63 62.92
CA SER A 842 -8.54 -27.04 63.21
C SER A 842 -8.11 -26.01 62.16
N VAL A 843 -7.33 -25.01 62.56
CA VAL A 843 -6.89 -23.91 61.67
C VAL A 843 -6.05 -24.40 60.48
N ALA A 844 -5.38 -25.55 60.59
CA ALA A 844 -4.64 -26.16 59.48
C ALA A 844 -5.55 -26.70 58.36
N ASN A 845 -6.84 -26.94 58.65
CA ASN A 845 -7.86 -27.41 57.71
C ASN A 845 -8.68 -26.26 57.09
N TYR A 846 -8.33 -25.00 57.37
CA TYR A 846 -9.00 -23.83 56.80
C TYR A 846 -8.41 -23.45 55.44
N PHE A 847 -9.11 -23.79 54.36
CA PHE A 847 -8.70 -23.50 52.98
C PHE A 847 -9.20 -22.15 52.43
N GLY A 848 -9.59 -21.21 53.30
CA GLY A 848 -10.05 -19.87 52.93
C GLY A 848 -11.49 -19.81 52.40
N THR A 849 -12.10 -18.63 52.45
CA THR A 849 -13.35 -18.33 51.74
C THR A 849 -13.07 -17.93 50.29
N ALA A 850 -13.77 -18.56 49.35
CA ALA A 850 -13.64 -18.24 47.93
C ALA A 850 -14.19 -16.84 47.61
N ALA A 851 -13.45 -16.07 46.82
CA ALA A 851 -13.90 -14.80 46.24
C ALA A 851 -13.74 -14.88 44.72
N TRP A 852 -14.86 -14.70 44.00
CA TRP A 852 -14.90 -14.62 42.54
C TRP A 852 -14.71 -13.16 42.09
N PRO A 853 -13.86 -12.91 41.08
CA PRO A 853 -14.13 -11.91 40.04
C PRO A 853 -14.83 -12.59 38.85
N GLU A 854 -15.78 -11.90 38.21
CA GLU A 854 -16.42 -12.45 37.01
C GLU A 854 -15.47 -12.45 35.80
N ALA A 855 -15.50 -13.57 35.08
CA ALA A 855 -15.05 -13.77 33.68
C ALA A 855 -13.59 -13.45 33.31
N GLU A 856 -12.68 -14.40 33.58
CA GLU A 856 -11.65 -14.79 32.60
C GLU A 856 -11.83 -16.28 32.23
N ALA A 857 -11.71 -16.60 30.94
CA ALA A 857 -11.77 -17.96 30.42
C ALA A 857 -10.54 -18.24 29.52
N ALA A 858 -9.40 -18.56 30.16
CA ALA A 858 -8.18 -18.98 29.48
C ALA A 858 -7.79 -20.40 29.95
N GLY A 859 -8.22 -21.40 29.20
CA GLY A 859 -8.02 -22.81 29.52
C GLY A 859 -6.54 -23.25 29.46
N SER A 860 -6.12 -23.96 30.50
CA SER A 860 -4.87 -24.70 30.59
C SER A 860 -4.79 -25.78 29.48
N SER A 861 -3.68 -25.90 28.74
CA SER A 861 -2.45 -26.64 29.05
C SER A 861 -2.41 -28.12 28.59
N GLN A 862 -1.19 -28.64 28.53
CA GLN A 862 -0.79 -30.06 28.51
C GLN A 862 -0.89 -30.87 27.20
N ARG A 863 0.31 -31.00 26.60
CA ARG A 863 0.79 -32.28 26.06
C ARG A 863 0.67 -33.40 27.09
N SER A 864 -0.16 -34.39 26.76
CA SER A 864 0.17 -35.82 26.72
C SER A 864 1.20 -36.40 27.72
N ILE A 865 0.75 -37.32 28.58
CA ILE A 865 1.55 -38.49 29.00
C ILE A 865 0.70 -39.75 28.79
N ALA A 866 1.29 -40.72 28.08
CA ALA A 866 0.82 -42.10 27.94
C ALA A 866 1.34 -42.94 29.14
N LEU A 867 0.88 -44.13 29.53
CA LEU A 867 -0.11 -45.11 29.05
C LEU A 867 -0.25 -46.16 30.20
N ALA A 868 -1.10 -47.18 29.99
CA ALA A 868 -1.24 -48.43 30.76
C ALA A 868 -2.05 -48.32 32.07
N GLY A 869 -3.02 -49.19 32.36
CA GLY A 869 -3.59 -50.29 31.57
C GLY A 869 -3.75 -51.57 32.41
N GLY A 870 -4.97 -52.03 32.66
CA GLY A 870 -5.19 -53.31 33.36
C GLY A 870 -6.56 -53.56 33.99
N ARG A 871 -7.55 -53.93 33.15
CA ARG A 871 -8.69 -54.85 33.42
C ARG A 871 -9.62 -54.60 34.63
N ILE A 872 -10.93 -54.58 34.34
CA ILE A 872 -11.96 -55.45 34.96
C ILE A 872 -13.10 -55.65 33.95
N ALA A 873 -13.89 -56.72 34.10
CA ALA A 873 -14.85 -57.23 33.11
C ALA A 873 -16.24 -56.54 33.15
N ALA A 874 -17.06 -56.88 32.15
CA ALA A 874 -18.34 -56.27 31.81
C ALA A 874 -19.49 -56.52 32.80
N LYS A 875 -20.54 -55.69 32.69
CA LYS A 875 -21.93 -56.17 32.75
C LYS A 875 -22.87 -55.29 31.92
N ASP A 876 -23.89 -55.95 31.37
CA ASP A 876 -24.75 -55.45 30.30
C ASP A 876 -25.90 -54.56 30.76
N ALA A 877 -26.39 -53.73 29.84
CA ALA A 877 -27.81 -53.43 29.70
C ALA A 877 -28.11 -53.15 28.22
N ALA A 878 -28.76 -54.08 27.55
CA ALA A 878 -29.29 -53.91 26.20
C ALA A 878 -30.72 -53.35 26.25
N GLU A 879 -31.20 -52.78 25.14
CA GLU A 879 -32.44 -53.21 24.48
C GLU A 879 -32.46 -52.67 23.02
N PRO A 880 -33.22 -53.29 22.08
CA PRO A 880 -33.00 -53.16 20.64
C PRO A 880 -34.09 -52.29 19.94
N ILE A 881 -34.08 -52.13 18.61
CA ILE A 881 -34.87 -52.95 17.67
C ILE A 881 -34.39 -52.73 16.22
N SER A 882 -34.61 -53.76 15.39
CA SER A 882 -34.32 -53.96 13.95
C SER A 882 -34.84 -52.89 12.97
N ALA A 883 -34.54 -52.91 11.66
CA ALA A 883 -33.40 -53.37 10.83
C ALA A 883 -33.84 -53.34 9.34
N THR A 884 -33.07 -52.73 8.43
CA THR A 884 -32.99 -53.14 6.99
C THR A 884 -31.91 -52.36 6.22
N GLY A 885 -31.14 -53.06 5.36
CA GLY A 885 -30.62 -52.49 4.10
C GLY A 885 -29.11 -52.18 3.97
N LEU A 886 -28.34 -53.17 3.47
CA LEU A 886 -27.09 -53.06 2.66
C LEU A 886 -25.86 -52.31 3.24
N MET A 887 -24.75 -53.02 3.50
CA MET A 887 -23.60 -53.29 2.59
C MET A 887 -22.70 -52.06 2.29
N GLY A 888 -21.37 -52.11 2.48
CA GLY A 888 -20.48 -53.11 3.09
C GLY A 888 -19.14 -52.44 3.45
N SER A 889 -18.65 -52.56 4.69
CA SER A 889 -17.78 -53.64 5.19
C SER A 889 -16.32 -53.58 4.69
N VAL A 890 -15.52 -52.70 5.32
CA VAL A 890 -14.06 -52.87 5.41
C VAL A 890 -13.75 -53.54 6.75
N GLY A 891 -13.14 -54.73 6.72
CA GLY A 891 -12.84 -55.52 7.90
C GLY A 891 -11.37 -55.95 7.93
N THR A 892 -10.64 -55.48 8.94
CA THR A 892 -9.29 -55.94 9.28
C THR A 892 -9.29 -57.38 9.82
N ALA A 893 -8.34 -58.21 9.41
CA ALA A 893 -7.95 -59.39 10.19
C ALA A 893 -6.46 -59.75 10.03
N VAL A 894 -5.89 -60.07 11.19
CA VAL A 894 -4.51 -60.43 11.53
C VAL A 894 -4.19 -61.91 11.17
N ALA A 895 -2.90 -62.24 11.14
CA ALA A 895 -2.27 -63.55 11.40
C ALA A 895 -2.08 -64.63 10.29
N SER A 896 -0.79 -64.79 9.93
CA SER A 896 0.06 -65.96 10.29
C SER A 896 0.00 -67.30 9.53
N LEU A 897 1.21 -67.90 9.42
CA LEU A 897 1.53 -69.34 9.13
C LEU A 897 1.20 -69.83 7.69
N MET A 898 1.91 -70.78 7.06
CA MET A 898 3.22 -71.47 7.28
C MET A 898 3.52 -72.37 6.03
N VAL A 899 4.69 -73.03 6.00
CA VAL A 899 4.96 -74.34 5.34
C VAL A 899 5.21 -74.43 3.80
N ALA A 900 6.48 -74.76 3.50
CA ALA A 900 7.02 -75.78 2.57
C ALA A 900 7.13 -75.59 1.03
N GLY A 901 8.24 -76.17 0.53
CA GLY A 901 8.45 -76.66 -0.84
C GLY A 901 9.16 -75.68 -1.78
N GLY A 902 10.25 -76.02 -2.48
CA GLY A 902 11.08 -77.24 -2.44
C GLY A 902 11.66 -77.64 -3.79
N LYS A 903 12.99 -77.57 -3.93
CA LYS A 903 13.86 -78.28 -4.90
C LYS A 903 13.73 -78.02 -6.42
N LEU A 904 14.84 -78.38 -7.09
CA LEU A 904 15.13 -78.58 -8.52
C LEU A 904 15.55 -77.31 -9.28
N ALA A 905 16.80 -77.10 -9.70
CA ALA A 905 17.83 -77.93 -10.37
C ALA A 905 17.70 -77.97 -11.90
N GLY A 906 18.83 -77.75 -12.60
CA GLY A 906 18.92 -77.64 -14.06
C GLY A 906 20.00 -76.62 -14.48
N THR A 907 21.29 -76.95 -14.43
CA THR A 907 22.14 -77.45 -15.56
C THR A 907 22.57 -76.34 -16.55
N LEU A 908 23.87 -75.98 -16.58
CA LEU A 908 24.88 -76.34 -17.63
C LEU A 908 24.49 -75.77 -19.02
N THR A 909 25.26 -74.96 -19.76
CA THR A 909 26.70 -74.95 -20.15
C THR A 909 26.88 -73.75 -21.13
N SER A 910 28.03 -73.25 -21.59
CA SER A 910 29.44 -73.71 -21.65
C SER A 910 30.40 -72.52 -21.86
N ALA A 911 31.68 -72.68 -21.47
CA ALA A 911 32.80 -71.82 -21.90
C ALA A 911 33.38 -72.31 -23.27
N PRO A 912 34.33 -71.61 -23.93
CA PRO A 912 35.74 -71.45 -23.50
C PRO A 912 36.20 -69.95 -23.48
N GLY A 913 37.32 -69.49 -22.89
CA GLY A 913 38.70 -70.02 -22.83
C GLY A 913 39.51 -69.53 -24.06
N LEU A 914 40.73 -68.97 -24.04
CA LEU A 914 41.82 -68.67 -23.07
C LEU A 914 42.58 -67.41 -23.59
N GLY A 915 43.52 -66.72 -22.92
CA GLY A 915 44.09 -66.80 -21.57
C GLY A 915 45.45 -66.05 -21.48
N GLN A 916 45.94 -65.77 -20.26
CA GLN A 916 47.30 -65.28 -19.88
C GLN A 916 47.68 -63.86 -20.42
N ILE A 917 48.56 -63.05 -19.82
CA ILE A 917 49.78 -63.32 -19.02
C ILE A 917 49.97 -62.23 -17.92
N ALA A 918 50.66 -62.56 -16.82
CA ALA A 918 51.17 -61.64 -15.78
C ALA A 918 52.72 -61.47 -15.95
N PRO A 919 53.51 -60.82 -15.06
CA PRO A 919 53.22 -60.11 -13.80
C PRO A 919 53.98 -58.76 -13.61
N VAL A 920 53.95 -58.16 -12.40
CA VAL A 920 55.14 -57.75 -11.59
C VAL A 920 54.70 -57.10 -10.26
N LEU A 921 55.45 -57.35 -9.17
CA LEU A 921 55.27 -56.77 -7.83
C LEU A 921 55.99 -55.41 -7.68
N GLY A 922 55.50 -54.55 -6.79
CA GLY A 922 56.23 -53.39 -6.25
C GLY A 922 55.59 -52.88 -4.95
N GLN A 923 56.38 -52.68 -3.88
CA GLN A 923 55.88 -52.49 -2.51
C GLN A 923 55.59 -51.03 -2.12
N LEU A 924 54.61 -50.84 -1.22
CA LEU A 924 54.54 -49.70 -0.30
C LEU A 924 55.53 -49.88 0.87
N ALA A 925 56.22 -48.81 1.27
CA ALA A 925 56.69 -48.59 2.63
C ALA A 925 56.94 -47.09 2.89
N GLY A 926 56.46 -46.55 4.02
CA GLY A 926 56.67 -45.15 4.43
C GLY A 926 55.62 -44.68 5.44
N ALA A 927 55.95 -44.68 6.73
CA ALA A 927 54.96 -44.66 7.81
C ALA A 927 54.60 -43.26 8.36
N ARG A 928 53.40 -43.17 8.95
CA ARG A 928 52.95 -42.11 9.87
C ARG A 928 53.80 -42.06 11.15
N ASN A 929 54.12 -40.86 11.64
CA ASN A 929 53.69 -40.37 12.98
C ASN A 929 54.33 -39.02 13.35
N MET A 930 53.53 -38.01 13.71
CA MET A 930 53.32 -37.58 15.11
C MET A 930 52.33 -36.40 15.21
N LEU A 931 51.76 -36.19 16.40
CA LEU A 931 50.72 -35.20 16.72
C LEU A 931 51.28 -33.96 17.43
N LEU A 932 50.51 -32.86 17.34
CA LEU A 932 50.40 -31.72 18.26
C LEU A 932 51.68 -30.91 18.62
N SER A 933 51.66 -29.61 18.29
CA SER A 933 51.49 -28.53 19.28
C SER A 933 51.45 -27.14 18.63
N ALA A 934 51.28 -26.10 19.46
CA ALA A 934 51.47 -24.67 19.20
C ALA A 934 50.40 -23.90 18.39
N ALA A 935 49.48 -23.28 19.14
CA ALA A 935 49.13 -21.88 18.91
C ALA A 935 49.87 -21.04 19.96
N GLY A 936 50.61 -19.99 19.57
CA GLY A 936 51.34 -19.16 20.56
C GLY A 936 52.48 -18.27 20.06
N SER A 937 52.13 -17.13 19.44
CA SER A 937 52.88 -15.85 19.41
C SER A 937 54.27 -15.68 18.73
N LYS A 938 54.25 -14.74 17.76
CA LYS A 938 55.17 -13.58 17.55
C LYS A 938 56.56 -13.70 16.85
N ILE A 939 56.57 -13.07 15.65
CA ILE A 939 57.50 -11.99 15.18
C ILE A 939 58.87 -12.37 14.58
N GLN A 940 59.28 -11.56 13.58
CA GLN A 940 60.54 -11.56 12.79
C GLN A 940 60.70 -12.73 11.78
N ASP A 941 61.15 -12.54 10.52
CA ASP A 941 61.53 -11.34 9.75
C ASP A 941 61.23 -11.56 8.25
N TRP A 942 60.87 -10.51 7.50
CA TRP A 942 61.09 -10.50 6.04
C TRP A 942 61.39 -9.10 5.52
N VAL A 943 62.51 -8.99 4.81
CA VAL A 943 63.08 -7.75 4.25
C VAL A 943 62.83 -7.72 2.74
N PRO A 944 62.29 -6.63 2.17
CA PRO A 944 62.18 -6.47 0.73
C PRO A 944 63.49 -5.94 0.12
N PRO A 945 63.86 -6.33 -1.12
CA PRO A 945 64.92 -5.66 -1.86
C PRO A 945 64.40 -4.37 -2.52
N LEU A 946 65.17 -3.29 -2.37
CA LEU A 946 65.02 -1.99 -3.06
C LEU A 946 66.26 -1.75 -3.94
N ALA A 947 66.05 -1.29 -5.17
CA ALA A 947 66.98 -0.48 -6.00
C ALA A 947 66.17 0.02 -7.23
N GLU A 948 65.89 1.32 -7.37
CA GLU A 948 66.67 2.29 -8.19
C GLU A 948 66.33 2.20 -9.70
N ALA A 949 66.20 3.28 -10.49
CA ALA A 949 66.30 4.74 -10.30
C ALA A 949 65.23 5.42 -11.21
N ASP A 950 65.03 6.74 -11.35
CA ASP A 950 65.86 7.94 -11.12
C ASP A 950 64.98 9.16 -10.79
N GLY A 951 65.58 10.26 -10.30
CA GLY A 951 64.89 11.53 -10.04
C GLY A 951 65.64 12.76 -10.59
N TRP A 952 65.33 13.94 -9.98
CA TRP A 952 65.88 15.30 -10.22
C TRP A 952 65.41 15.95 -11.54
N LEU A 953 65.02 17.24 -11.65
CA LEU A 953 64.62 18.33 -10.72
C LEU A 953 63.54 19.19 -11.46
N THR A 954 62.94 20.31 -11.03
CA THR A 954 63.24 21.47 -10.15
C THR A 954 61.95 21.95 -9.42
N GLY A 955 61.95 22.66 -8.29
CA GLY A 955 63.05 23.24 -7.49
C GLY A 955 62.80 24.71 -7.08
N ALA A 956 62.06 24.95 -5.98
CA ALA A 956 62.06 26.19 -5.21
C ALA A 956 61.39 25.95 -3.83
N GLY A 957 61.93 26.51 -2.73
CA GLY A 957 61.32 26.36 -1.41
C GLY A 957 62.02 27.14 -0.30
N ALA A 958 61.42 27.16 0.89
CA ALA A 958 62.04 27.53 2.16
C ALA A 958 61.21 26.99 3.36
N THR A 959 61.90 26.41 4.34
CA THR A 959 61.41 25.95 5.65
C THR A 959 62.17 26.78 6.74
N PRO A 960 62.21 26.48 8.07
CA PRO A 960 61.58 25.42 8.90
C PRO A 960 61.04 25.87 10.30
N ALA A 961 60.45 24.94 11.09
CA ALA A 961 61.02 24.46 12.39
C ALA A 961 60.03 23.73 13.35
N TYR A 962 60.45 22.53 13.82
CA TYR A 962 60.26 21.85 15.13
C TYR A 962 58.98 22.08 15.99
N VAL A 963 58.16 21.08 16.38
CA VAL A 963 58.38 19.78 17.09
C VAL A 963 58.69 19.88 18.60
N LYS A 964 57.74 19.47 19.46
CA LYS A 964 57.95 18.46 20.54
C LYS A 964 56.67 18.02 21.27
N THR A 965 56.68 16.78 21.75
CA THR A 965 55.67 16.11 22.59
C THR A 965 56.07 16.09 24.06
N THR A 966 55.09 16.08 24.99
CA THR A 966 55.25 15.46 26.32
C THR A 966 53.92 15.03 26.96
N THR A 967 54.02 14.15 27.95
CA THR A 967 52.97 13.27 28.49
C THR A 967 52.35 13.68 29.84
N LYS A 968 51.22 13.02 30.17
CA LYS A 968 50.78 12.49 31.49
C LYS A 968 49.89 13.34 32.44
N ALA A 969 48.71 12.75 32.69
CA ALA A 969 48.16 12.32 34.00
C ALA A 969 47.18 13.21 34.80
N SER A 970 46.33 12.48 35.55
CA SER A 970 45.49 12.84 36.70
C SER A 970 44.29 13.80 36.54
N ASP A 971 43.10 13.19 36.47
CA ASP A 971 41.92 13.50 37.32
C ASP A 971 42.34 13.68 38.81
N PRO A 972 41.60 14.39 39.69
CA PRO A 972 40.13 14.24 39.79
C PRO A 972 39.27 15.46 40.24
N MET A 973 37.95 15.23 40.15
CA MET A 973 36.89 15.60 41.11
C MET A 973 36.30 17.04 41.19
N ALA A 974 34.96 17.02 41.27
CA ALA A 974 34.10 17.86 42.13
C ALA A 974 33.94 19.36 41.78
N MET A 975 32.77 19.98 42.00
CA MET A 975 31.37 19.54 42.09
C MET A 975 30.49 20.81 42.03
N MET A 976 29.24 20.71 41.57
CA MET A 976 28.11 21.61 41.88
C MET A 976 28.34 23.14 41.85
N ARG A 977 27.58 23.85 41.00
CA ARG A 977 26.28 24.44 41.43
C ARG A 977 25.45 24.98 40.25
N THR A 978 24.27 24.38 40.16
CA THR A 978 22.90 24.85 39.80
C THR A 978 22.63 26.22 39.12
N PRO A 979 21.47 26.33 38.42
CA PRO A 979 21.26 27.32 37.34
C PRO A 979 20.19 28.38 37.62
N GLY A 980 20.00 29.30 36.65
CA GLY A 980 18.81 30.14 36.47
C GLY A 980 19.16 31.54 35.94
N ILE A 981 18.29 32.27 35.24
CA ILE A 981 16.95 31.98 34.72
C ILE A 981 16.66 32.97 33.55
N ARG A 982 15.94 32.52 32.52
CA ARG A 982 15.15 33.27 31.50
C ARG A 982 15.65 34.63 30.98
N ALA A 983 15.79 34.71 29.65
CA ALA A 983 14.66 35.14 28.81
C ALA A 983 14.49 34.11 27.67
#